data_AF-J6HB28-F1
#
_entry.id   AF-J6HB28-F1
#
_cell.length_a   1.000
_cell.length_b   1.000
_cell.length_c   1.000
_cell.angle_alpha   90.00
_cell.angle_beta   90.00
_cell.angle_gamma   90.00
#
_symmetry.space_group_name_H-M   'P 1'
#
loop_
_entity.id
_entity.type
_entity.pdbx_description
1 polymer ?
#
loop_
_entity_poly.entity_id
_entity_poly.type
_entity_poly.pdbx_seq_one_letter_code
_entity_poly.pdbx_strand_id
1 'polypeptide(L)'
;MKTSGIKGVLAFIVAAAVTAAMAYSAAQVIDKHNSIAKQQAKEAQTIGSEVSTEDLKDGEYEGTATGYGGPLTVRITIKDGKLTDIKVVSHTETPEYFNRASAVIGNILRSGNVNVDSISGATISSNAIKKAVADALRKAGSKQQAKVTPVKKDSRSAKGRKGNVAGTFAIGSANLKDGVYIGSGQGFNGPIRVRVTVSGGNITNVEILSHSDDAPFFNRAKAVIGRLLGRPGKSVDTVSGATYSSRGIIDAVRNALAGAGKTNVTNTSKPSTGDKKPNTDDTNPSVNPETGEPKYVDAALRKHYPGDKLKDGEYTGIGIGYLNPGGIKTYITVKNGEISNLRVGVGDDYRDDMGPFRSQAENVIPFLQGKEGRWNIAKMGLYREYFEAIRKSSNPKAKVKDLLGDKYVDMLSGLSGNNTVSDIALMSRTVKAYMNDRYEGKKMFDSVSGATISASGISAATKEATNKSASDYKTNSDVKDISIIEPKTKTVEVNRGDSVDFSELKVKIVKKDGSVREAEWKDFAANGLSITDEDGKAIENGNDLKSYGDKKIIKAKVIHKQSLSYDNFRILVGRYSKDYIVGLEYSKDGSKWYKVKNIKKDPTDNRKIDNQQVVDAPLSFEFETVKLRVVSKSGHRYEYTPDKKPVNKKVKYTLNKDENPNTPKIIHVEFQLSGTEADKEIVDDNGSGGGGGEEPALPEVEVDSKIIETSLDEPGRP
;
A
#
# COMPACT_ATOMS: atom_id res chain seq x y z
N MET A 1 -22.57 28.02 -82.37
CA MET A 1 -21.26 27.35 -82.24
C MET A 1 -20.67 27.66 -80.88
N LYS A 2 -19.95 26.69 -80.33
CA LYS A 2 -19.66 26.45 -78.91
C LYS A 2 -18.82 27.55 -78.22
N THR A 3 -19.39 28.18 -77.20
CA THR A 3 -18.64 28.92 -76.16
C THR A 3 -18.08 27.93 -75.14
N SER A 4 -17.04 27.19 -75.54
CA SER A 4 -16.38 26.19 -74.69
C SER A 4 -14.87 26.46 -74.59
N GLY A 5 -14.49 27.72 -74.39
CA GLY A 5 -13.08 28.12 -74.28
C GLY A 5 -12.68 28.84 -72.99
N ILE A 6 -13.63 29.46 -72.27
CA ILE A 6 -13.25 30.42 -71.19
C ILE A 6 -13.38 29.81 -69.79
N LYS A 7 -14.26 28.81 -69.58
CA LYS A 7 -14.42 28.19 -68.25
C LYS A 7 -13.27 27.24 -67.86
N GLY A 8 -12.62 26.60 -68.84
CA GLY A 8 -11.45 25.76 -68.59
C GLY A 8 -10.21 26.56 -68.22
N VAL A 9 -9.99 27.71 -68.87
CA VAL A 9 -8.84 28.58 -68.60
C VAL A 9 -8.99 29.29 -67.26
N LEU A 10 -10.20 29.76 -66.88
CA LEU A 10 -10.43 30.36 -65.57
C LEU A 10 -10.28 29.35 -64.42
N ALA A 11 -10.77 28.11 -64.60
CA ALA A 11 -10.60 27.05 -63.61
C ALA A 11 -9.14 26.63 -63.45
N PHE A 12 -8.37 26.60 -64.54
CA PHE A 12 -6.92 26.36 -64.48
C PHE A 12 -6.15 27.50 -63.82
N ILE A 13 -6.53 28.76 -64.06
CA ILE A 13 -5.88 29.93 -63.44
C ILE A 13 -6.19 29.97 -61.93
N VAL A 14 -7.42 29.66 -61.52
CA VAL A 14 -7.79 29.60 -60.10
C VAL A 14 -7.12 28.40 -59.40
N ALA A 15 -7.08 27.22 -60.03
CA ALA A 15 -6.36 26.07 -59.49
C ALA A 15 -4.85 26.34 -59.39
N ALA A 16 -4.23 26.94 -60.40
CA ALA A 16 -2.83 27.32 -60.37
C ALA A 16 -2.56 28.39 -59.28
N ALA A 17 -3.45 29.37 -59.11
CA ALA A 17 -3.33 30.39 -58.06
C ALA A 17 -3.48 29.80 -56.65
N VAL A 18 -4.40 28.86 -56.43
CA VAL A 18 -4.58 28.17 -55.15
C VAL A 18 -3.41 27.24 -54.86
N THR A 19 -2.86 26.57 -55.88
CA THR A 19 -1.68 25.71 -55.73
C THR A 19 -0.42 26.52 -55.47
N ALA A 20 -0.25 27.67 -56.14
CA ALA A 20 0.81 28.63 -55.87
C ALA A 20 0.68 29.28 -54.49
N ALA A 21 -0.54 29.57 -54.02
CA ALA A 21 -0.79 30.10 -52.67
C ALA A 21 -0.50 29.06 -51.58
N MET A 22 -0.85 27.78 -51.80
CA MET A 22 -0.48 26.69 -50.88
C MET A 22 1.02 26.41 -50.90
N ALA A 23 1.68 26.47 -52.07
CA ALA A 23 3.13 26.33 -52.18
C ALA A 23 3.88 27.52 -51.55
N TYR A 24 3.36 28.75 -51.70
CA TYR A 24 3.91 29.95 -51.07
C TYR A 24 3.70 29.93 -49.54
N SER A 25 2.56 29.42 -49.07
CA SER A 25 2.29 29.24 -47.65
C SER A 25 3.16 28.13 -47.05
N ALA A 26 3.37 27.03 -47.78
CA ALA A 26 4.30 25.96 -47.38
C ALA A 26 5.76 26.44 -47.40
N ALA A 27 6.16 27.24 -48.39
CA ALA A 27 7.49 27.85 -48.48
C ALA A 27 7.72 28.87 -47.36
N GLN A 28 6.72 29.69 -47.00
CA GLN A 28 6.82 30.59 -45.85
C GLN A 28 6.89 29.83 -44.51
N VAL A 29 6.18 28.70 -44.38
CA VAL A 29 6.27 27.85 -43.19
C VAL A 29 7.63 27.13 -43.11
N ILE A 30 8.19 26.72 -44.24
CA ILE A 30 9.53 26.10 -44.35
C ILE A 30 10.63 27.13 -44.12
N ASP A 31 10.52 28.36 -44.63
CA ASP A 31 11.47 29.45 -44.34
C ASP A 31 11.36 29.92 -42.88
N LYS A 32 10.16 29.88 -42.29
CA LYS A 32 9.97 30.15 -40.85
C LYS A 32 10.56 29.03 -39.99
N HIS A 33 10.43 27.76 -40.40
CA HIS A 33 11.09 26.64 -39.73
C HIS A 33 12.61 26.62 -39.94
N ASN A 34 13.11 27.00 -41.12
CA ASN A 34 14.54 27.09 -41.42
C ASN A 34 15.20 28.33 -40.80
N SER A 35 14.47 29.44 -40.62
CA SER A 35 14.96 30.61 -39.88
C SER A 35 14.97 30.36 -38.38
N ILE A 36 14.00 29.62 -37.83
CA ILE A 36 14.04 29.12 -36.44
C ILE A 36 15.16 28.09 -36.27
N ALA A 37 15.37 27.19 -37.23
CA ALA A 37 16.47 26.23 -37.19
C ALA A 37 17.85 26.91 -37.38
N LYS A 38 17.95 27.98 -38.18
CA LYS A 38 19.17 28.81 -38.30
C LYS A 38 19.39 29.70 -37.08
N GLN A 39 18.35 30.22 -36.42
CA GLN A 39 18.47 30.90 -35.13
C GLN A 39 18.88 29.92 -34.02
N GLN A 40 18.30 28.72 -33.99
CA GLN A 40 18.67 27.66 -33.05
C GLN A 40 20.06 27.08 -33.33
N ALA A 41 20.51 27.01 -34.58
CA ALA A 41 21.88 26.63 -34.94
C ALA A 41 22.89 27.74 -34.64
N LYS A 42 22.50 29.02 -34.79
CA LYS A 42 23.35 30.18 -34.45
C LYS A 42 23.42 30.40 -32.94
N GLU A 43 22.36 30.10 -32.18
CA GLU A 43 22.35 30.03 -30.71
C GLU A 43 23.07 28.76 -30.19
N ALA A 44 23.01 27.63 -30.90
CA ALA A 44 23.80 26.44 -30.57
C ALA A 44 25.31 26.62 -30.83
N GLN A 45 25.71 27.60 -31.66
CA GLN A 45 27.11 27.90 -31.96
C GLN A 45 27.69 29.05 -31.10
N THR A 46 26.85 29.86 -30.43
CA THR A 46 27.28 30.88 -29.45
C THR A 46 27.22 30.44 -27.98
N ILE A 47 26.67 29.26 -27.67
CA ILE A 47 26.79 28.60 -26.36
C ILE A 47 27.87 27.48 -26.43
N GLY A 48 28.87 27.70 -27.27
CA GLY A 48 29.96 26.78 -27.57
C GLY A 48 31.31 27.23 -27.02
N SER A 49 31.34 27.89 -25.86
CA SER A 49 32.59 28.14 -25.14
C SER A 49 32.35 28.11 -23.64
N GLU A 50 33.12 27.25 -22.97
CA GLU A 50 33.15 26.93 -21.53
C GLU A 50 32.15 25.90 -21.01
N VAL A 51 32.26 24.63 -21.43
CA VAL A 51 32.27 23.51 -20.47
C VAL A 51 33.18 22.40 -21.02
N SER A 52 34.37 22.27 -20.44
CA SER A 52 35.32 21.20 -20.76
C SER A 52 34.69 19.82 -20.46
N THR A 53 34.67 18.95 -21.47
CA THR A 53 34.50 17.50 -21.32
C THR A 53 35.84 16.78 -21.47
N GLU A 54 36.97 17.50 -21.45
CA GLU A 54 38.26 16.85 -21.29
C GLU A 54 38.30 16.24 -19.87
N ASP A 55 38.57 14.93 -19.80
CA ASP A 55 38.70 14.09 -18.59
C ASP A 55 37.46 13.31 -18.10
N LEU A 56 36.46 13.03 -18.95
CA LEU A 56 35.52 11.95 -18.63
C LEU A 56 36.15 10.58 -18.91
N LYS A 57 36.18 9.72 -17.90
CA LYS A 57 36.67 8.35 -18.05
C LYS A 57 35.65 7.52 -18.82
N ASP A 58 36.07 6.90 -19.90
CA ASP A 58 35.26 5.94 -20.65
C ASP A 58 34.78 4.79 -19.75
N GLY A 59 33.56 4.29 -20.02
CA GLY A 59 32.94 3.23 -19.23
C GLY A 59 31.44 3.39 -19.04
N GLU A 60 30.82 2.44 -18.34
CA GLU A 60 29.43 2.51 -17.93
C GLU A 60 29.32 2.95 -16.47
N TYR A 61 28.45 3.93 -16.20
CA TYR A 61 28.26 4.49 -14.86
C TYR A 61 26.78 4.55 -14.53
N GLU A 62 26.41 4.06 -13.34
CA GLU A 62 25.06 4.19 -12.84
C GLU A 62 24.92 5.38 -11.92
N GLY A 63 23.81 6.10 -12.04
CA GLY A 63 23.46 7.21 -11.18
C GLY A 63 22.01 7.14 -10.78
N THR A 64 21.72 7.54 -9.54
CA THR A 64 20.39 7.42 -8.95
C THR A 64 19.95 8.77 -8.42
N ALA A 65 18.67 9.09 -8.60
CA ALA A 65 18.05 10.24 -7.96
C ALA A 65 16.58 9.96 -7.64
N THR A 66 16.07 10.61 -6.61
CA THR A 66 14.67 10.45 -6.20
C THR A 66 13.75 11.31 -7.08
N GLY A 67 12.80 10.65 -7.74
CA GLY A 67 11.69 11.25 -8.47
C GLY A 67 10.38 11.26 -7.68
N TYR A 68 9.26 11.49 -8.36
CA TYR A 68 7.95 11.65 -7.73
C TYR A 68 7.45 10.33 -7.12
N GLY A 69 7.60 9.22 -7.84
CA GLY A 69 7.26 7.88 -7.36
C GLY A 69 8.33 7.19 -6.52
N GLY A 70 9.51 7.79 -6.31
CA GLY A 70 10.64 7.19 -5.58
C GLY A 70 11.94 7.11 -6.39
N PRO A 71 12.87 6.19 -6.08
CA PRO A 71 14.20 6.17 -6.68
C PRO A 71 14.16 5.82 -8.17
N LEU A 72 14.89 6.59 -8.97
CA LEU A 72 15.08 6.40 -10.40
C LEU A 72 16.58 6.26 -10.68
N THR A 73 16.98 5.13 -11.25
CA THR A 73 18.36 4.79 -11.59
C THR A 73 18.53 4.79 -13.10
N VAL A 74 19.58 5.46 -13.57
CA VAL A 74 20.00 5.44 -14.97
C VAL A 74 21.42 4.88 -15.07
N ARG A 75 21.72 4.24 -16.20
CA ARG A 75 23.05 3.86 -16.61
C ARG A 75 23.45 4.71 -17.82
N ILE A 76 24.61 5.33 -17.76
CA ILE A 76 25.18 6.09 -18.87
C ILE A 76 26.38 5.36 -19.45
N THR A 77 26.66 5.58 -20.72
CA THR A 77 27.86 5.09 -21.39
C THR A 77 28.70 6.27 -21.88
N ILE A 78 29.97 6.31 -21.47
CA ILE A 78 30.97 7.28 -21.95
C ILE A 78 31.93 6.56 -22.91
N LYS A 79 32.12 7.12 -24.10
CA LYS A 79 33.12 6.68 -25.09
C LYS A 79 33.85 7.89 -25.67
N ASP A 80 35.16 7.82 -25.78
CA ASP A 80 36.03 8.91 -26.24
C ASP A 80 35.76 10.22 -25.48
N GLY A 81 35.51 10.11 -24.16
CA GLY A 81 35.17 11.25 -23.29
C GLY A 81 33.78 11.85 -23.54
N LYS A 82 32.90 11.20 -24.33
CA LYS A 82 31.57 11.70 -24.69
C LYS A 82 30.44 10.79 -24.18
N LEU A 83 29.35 11.40 -23.76
CA LEU A 83 28.12 10.71 -23.37
C LEU A 83 27.41 10.16 -24.62
N THR A 84 27.45 8.84 -24.82
CA THR A 84 26.89 8.19 -26.01
C THR A 84 25.55 7.49 -25.77
N ASP A 85 25.24 7.11 -24.53
CA ASP A 85 23.99 6.41 -24.20
C ASP A 85 23.50 6.71 -22.78
N ILE A 86 22.18 6.65 -22.57
CA ILE A 86 21.50 6.78 -21.27
C ILE A 86 20.32 5.79 -21.25
N LYS A 87 20.39 4.79 -20.39
CA LYS A 87 19.32 3.80 -20.16
C LYS A 87 18.74 3.94 -18.76
N VAL A 88 17.43 3.87 -18.62
CA VAL A 88 16.79 3.79 -17.30
C VAL A 88 16.84 2.33 -16.84
N VAL A 89 17.50 2.07 -15.71
CA VAL A 89 17.70 0.73 -15.15
C VAL A 89 16.53 0.33 -14.26
N SER A 90 16.02 1.28 -13.46
CA SER A 90 14.87 1.06 -12.58
C SER A 90 14.19 2.39 -12.23
N HIS A 91 12.88 2.39 -12.07
CA HIS A 91 12.13 3.54 -11.53
C HIS A 91 10.85 3.07 -10.84
N THR A 92 10.32 3.92 -9.97
CA THR A 92 9.02 3.73 -9.31
C THR A 92 8.01 4.83 -9.64
N GLU A 93 8.32 5.64 -10.67
CA GLU A 93 7.40 6.63 -11.24
C GLU A 93 6.13 5.98 -11.81
N THR A 94 4.99 6.67 -11.72
CA THR A 94 3.78 6.19 -12.41
C THR A 94 4.00 6.23 -13.93
N PRO A 95 3.44 5.27 -14.69
CA PRO A 95 3.70 5.14 -16.13
C PRO A 95 3.44 6.42 -16.92
N GLU A 96 2.38 7.16 -16.59
CA GLU A 96 2.02 8.42 -17.26
C GLU A 96 3.10 9.50 -17.11
N TYR A 97 3.60 9.73 -15.89
CA TYR A 97 4.61 10.76 -15.62
C TYR A 97 5.99 10.35 -16.10
N PHE A 98 6.34 9.06 -16.00
CA PHE A 98 7.59 8.55 -16.53
C PHE A 98 7.68 8.68 -18.06
N ASN A 99 6.62 8.29 -18.78
CA ASN A 99 6.58 8.37 -20.24
C ASN A 99 6.72 9.81 -20.74
N ARG A 100 6.20 10.79 -20.00
CA ARG A 100 6.38 12.21 -20.32
C ARG A 100 7.79 12.70 -19.97
N ALA A 101 8.34 12.27 -18.84
CA ALA A 101 9.66 12.70 -18.37
C ALA A 101 10.82 12.11 -19.16
N SER A 102 10.67 10.90 -19.72
CA SER A 102 11.72 10.21 -20.48
C SER A 102 12.18 10.97 -21.72
N ALA A 103 11.34 11.86 -22.28
CA ALA A 103 11.72 12.76 -23.37
C ALA A 103 12.93 13.66 -23.04
N VAL A 104 13.21 13.91 -21.76
CA VAL A 104 14.41 14.66 -21.32
C VAL A 104 15.70 13.94 -21.67
N ILE A 105 15.70 12.61 -21.73
CA ILE A 105 16.90 11.80 -22.03
C ILE A 105 17.46 12.15 -23.41
N GLY A 106 16.58 12.25 -24.42
CA GLY A 106 16.98 12.64 -25.77
C GLY A 106 17.53 14.08 -25.85
N ASN A 107 17.07 14.98 -24.98
CA ASN A 107 17.60 16.34 -24.90
C ASN A 107 19.02 16.35 -24.31
N ILE A 108 19.29 15.54 -23.29
CA ILE A 108 20.61 15.41 -22.66
C ILE A 108 21.62 14.80 -23.63
N LEU A 109 21.25 13.73 -24.35
CA LEU A 109 22.12 13.09 -25.34
C LEU A 109 22.50 14.05 -26.48
N ARG A 110 21.56 14.90 -26.91
CA ARG A 110 21.81 15.87 -27.99
C ARG A 110 22.67 17.06 -27.54
N SER A 111 22.49 17.54 -26.31
CA SER A 111 23.25 18.68 -25.78
C SER A 111 24.60 18.28 -25.18
N GLY A 112 24.79 17.01 -24.82
CA GLY A 112 25.93 16.55 -24.01
C GLY A 112 25.93 17.12 -22.59
N ASN A 113 24.82 17.71 -22.13
CA ASN A 113 24.74 18.44 -20.87
C ASN A 113 23.43 18.12 -20.13
N VAL A 114 23.52 17.94 -18.81
CA VAL A 114 22.37 17.68 -17.93
C VAL A 114 21.45 18.89 -17.71
N ASN A 115 21.90 20.09 -18.08
CA ASN A 115 21.18 21.37 -17.93
C ASN A 115 20.20 21.65 -19.06
N VAL A 116 19.27 20.73 -19.29
CA VAL A 116 18.18 20.86 -20.26
C VAL A 116 16.85 21.15 -19.56
N ASP A 117 15.90 21.71 -20.31
CA ASP A 117 14.57 22.03 -19.79
C ASP A 117 13.78 20.78 -19.37
N SER A 118 13.00 20.92 -18.30
CA SER A 118 12.08 19.89 -17.83
C SER A 118 10.80 19.86 -18.66
N ILE A 119 10.15 18.70 -18.74
CA ILE A 119 8.88 18.57 -19.47
C ILE A 119 7.73 19.09 -18.62
N SER A 120 6.90 19.95 -19.19
CA SER A 120 5.70 20.50 -18.55
C SER A 120 4.73 19.37 -18.16
N GLY A 121 4.28 19.38 -16.91
CA GLY A 121 3.42 18.34 -16.34
C GLY A 121 4.15 17.08 -15.86
N ALA A 122 5.48 16.99 -16.01
CA ALA A 122 6.30 15.89 -15.50
C ALA A 122 7.59 16.42 -14.83
N THR A 123 7.53 17.63 -14.27
CA THR A 123 8.70 18.40 -13.85
C THR A 123 9.55 17.70 -12.79
N ILE A 124 8.93 17.00 -11.83
CA ILE A 124 9.63 16.29 -10.75
C ILE A 124 10.38 15.08 -11.31
N SER A 125 9.72 14.25 -12.11
CA SER A 125 10.30 13.08 -12.76
C SER A 125 11.37 13.47 -13.80
N SER A 126 11.17 14.57 -14.55
CA SER A 126 12.20 15.16 -15.42
C SER A 126 13.44 15.60 -14.65
N ASN A 127 13.26 16.20 -13.46
CA ASN A 127 14.37 16.61 -12.62
C ASN A 127 15.09 15.41 -12.00
N ALA A 128 14.38 14.30 -11.73
CA ALA A 128 14.98 13.06 -11.26
C ALA A 128 15.91 12.46 -12.31
N ILE A 129 15.46 12.36 -13.57
CA ILE A 129 16.30 11.88 -14.68
C ILE A 129 17.55 12.75 -14.83
N LYS A 130 17.42 14.08 -14.82
CA LYS A 130 18.57 15.00 -14.91
C LYS A 130 19.57 14.81 -13.76
N LYS A 131 19.08 14.63 -12.54
CA LYS A 131 19.93 14.40 -11.35
C LYS A 131 20.59 13.02 -11.38
N ALA A 132 19.89 11.99 -11.83
CA ALA A 132 20.43 10.64 -11.95
C ALA A 132 21.56 10.60 -13.00
N VAL A 133 21.37 11.28 -14.14
CA VAL A 133 22.43 11.42 -15.16
C VAL A 133 23.60 12.25 -14.64
N ALA A 134 23.34 13.33 -13.89
CA ALA A 134 24.41 14.13 -13.27
C ALA A 134 25.21 13.32 -12.22
N ASP A 135 24.55 12.47 -11.44
CA ASP A 135 25.21 11.57 -10.49
C ASP A 135 26.10 10.54 -11.21
N ALA A 136 25.62 9.99 -12.34
CA ALA A 136 26.39 9.07 -13.17
C ALA A 136 27.60 9.75 -13.84
N LEU A 137 27.42 10.96 -14.38
CA LEU A 137 28.51 11.75 -14.98
C LEU A 137 29.57 12.16 -13.94
N ARG A 138 29.15 12.48 -12.71
CA ARG A 138 30.08 12.74 -11.60
C ARG A 138 30.97 11.53 -11.30
N LYS A 139 30.41 10.31 -11.35
CA LYS A 139 31.19 9.07 -11.18
C LYS A 139 32.16 8.83 -12.34
N ALA A 140 31.84 9.33 -13.53
CA ALA A 140 32.74 9.35 -14.70
C ALA A 140 33.81 10.47 -14.66
N GLY A 141 33.82 11.32 -13.63
CA GLY A 141 34.82 12.40 -13.46
C GLY A 141 34.30 13.81 -13.74
N SER A 142 33.02 13.97 -14.12
CA SER A 142 32.44 15.28 -14.46
C SER A 142 32.23 16.18 -13.23
N LYS A 143 32.45 17.49 -13.40
CA LYS A 143 32.07 18.53 -12.42
C LYS A 143 30.69 19.16 -12.71
N GLN A 144 29.96 18.67 -13.72
CA GLN A 144 28.65 19.21 -14.09
C GLN A 144 27.60 18.97 -12.99
N GLN A 145 26.80 19.99 -12.70
CA GLN A 145 25.65 19.91 -11.78
C GLN A 145 24.35 20.19 -12.54
N ALA A 146 23.29 19.45 -12.22
CA ALA A 146 21.96 19.67 -12.79
C ALA A 146 21.30 20.93 -12.18
N LYS A 147 21.05 21.94 -13.01
CA LYS A 147 20.31 23.15 -12.68
C LYS A 147 18.82 22.82 -12.65
N VAL A 148 18.25 22.87 -11.45
CA VAL A 148 16.83 22.60 -11.23
C VAL A 148 16.10 23.92 -11.08
N THR A 149 15.32 24.31 -12.08
CA THR A 149 14.43 25.48 -11.99
C THR A 149 13.27 25.15 -11.05
N PRO A 150 13.07 25.90 -9.94
CA PRO A 150 11.89 25.75 -9.10
C PRO A 150 10.64 26.12 -9.89
N VAL A 151 9.53 25.42 -9.66
CA VAL A 151 8.21 25.79 -10.20
C VAL A 151 7.94 27.25 -9.84
N LYS A 152 7.88 28.12 -10.87
CA LYS A 152 7.46 29.51 -10.69
C LYS A 152 6.05 29.51 -10.12
N LYS A 153 5.91 30.17 -8.98
CA LYS A 153 4.65 30.50 -8.34
C LYS A 153 3.88 31.45 -9.27
N ASP A 154 2.75 31.02 -9.80
CA ASP A 154 1.81 31.94 -10.45
C ASP A 154 1.22 32.85 -9.37
N SER A 155 1.90 33.97 -9.16
CA SER A 155 1.43 35.10 -8.37
C SER A 155 0.50 35.94 -9.23
N ARG A 156 -0.80 35.62 -9.22
CA ARG A 156 -1.84 36.63 -9.40
C ARG A 156 -2.40 37.01 -8.03
N SER A 157 -2.35 38.31 -7.78
CA SER A 157 -2.63 39.02 -6.54
C SER A 157 -3.92 38.59 -5.85
N ALA A 158 -3.81 38.20 -4.58
CA ALA A 158 -4.89 38.26 -3.61
C ALA A 158 -4.38 39.06 -2.40
N LYS A 159 -4.32 40.37 -2.58
CA LYS A 159 -4.12 41.34 -1.50
C LYS A 159 -5.34 41.29 -0.60
N GLY A 160 -5.19 40.69 0.59
CA GLY A 160 -6.25 40.68 1.61
C GLY A 160 -6.40 39.35 2.35
N ARG A 161 -5.37 38.95 3.10
CA ARG A 161 -5.49 38.07 4.28
C ARG A 161 -4.17 38.13 5.04
N LYS A 162 -4.21 38.66 6.27
CA LYS A 162 -3.10 38.58 7.24
C LYS A 162 -2.79 37.10 7.48
N GLY A 163 -1.75 36.58 6.83
CA GLY A 163 -1.17 35.27 7.09
C GLY A 163 0.10 35.46 7.91
N ASN A 164 0.16 34.79 9.06
CA ASN A 164 1.26 34.87 10.01
C ASN A 164 2.62 34.52 9.38
N VAL A 165 3.60 35.28 9.85
CA VAL A 165 5.03 35.32 9.52
C VAL A 165 5.74 34.01 9.89
N ALA A 166 6.91 33.77 9.26
CA ALA A 166 7.89 32.74 9.63
C ALA A 166 8.01 32.57 11.16
N GLY A 167 7.67 31.38 11.66
CA GLY A 167 7.56 31.12 13.10
C GLY A 167 8.83 30.51 13.70
N THR A 168 9.51 31.31 14.52
CA THR A 168 10.39 30.88 15.61
C THR A 168 9.55 30.12 16.65
N PHE A 169 9.95 28.92 17.07
CA PHE A 169 9.14 28.06 17.94
C PHE A 169 9.70 28.03 19.37
N ALA A 170 8.91 28.42 20.38
CA ALA A 170 9.25 28.35 21.80
C ALA A 170 8.68 27.07 22.45
N ILE A 171 9.49 26.37 23.25
CA ILE A 171 9.06 25.27 24.11
C ILE A 171 8.47 25.90 25.39
N GLY A 172 7.27 25.53 25.82
CA GLY A 172 6.65 26.12 27.02
C GLY A 172 7.48 25.87 28.30
N SER A 173 7.66 26.92 29.10
CA SER A 173 8.34 26.90 30.40
C SER A 173 7.44 26.29 31.49
N ALA A 174 7.25 24.97 31.50
CA ALA A 174 6.53 24.27 32.55
C ALA A 174 7.49 23.43 33.40
N ASN A 175 7.25 23.32 34.71
CA ASN A 175 7.96 22.41 35.63
C ASN A 175 7.87 20.98 35.12
N LEU A 176 8.87 20.52 34.37
CA LEU A 176 8.91 19.16 33.84
C LEU A 176 9.22 18.19 34.97
N LYS A 177 8.44 17.12 35.07
CA LYS A 177 8.79 16.02 35.96
C LYS A 177 9.99 15.25 35.42
N ASP A 178 10.90 14.91 36.32
CA ASP A 178 12.00 14.00 36.05
C ASP A 178 11.47 12.65 35.55
N GLY A 179 12.14 12.06 34.56
CA GLY A 179 11.70 10.82 33.94
C GLY A 179 12.18 10.64 32.51
N VAL A 180 11.84 9.50 31.92
CA VAL A 180 12.15 9.14 30.54
C VAL A 180 10.86 9.11 29.73
N TYR A 181 10.81 9.90 28.67
CA TYR A 181 9.61 10.11 27.86
C TYR A 181 9.90 9.78 26.40
N ILE A 182 8.96 9.14 25.72
CA ILE A 182 9.09 8.87 24.28
C ILE A 182 8.14 9.79 23.55
N GLY A 183 8.63 10.40 22.48
CA GLY A 183 7.81 11.21 21.61
C GLY A 183 8.13 10.98 20.13
N SER A 184 7.18 11.33 19.28
CA SER A 184 7.31 11.23 17.83
C SER A 184 6.94 12.53 17.14
N GLY A 185 7.64 12.83 16.06
CA GLY A 185 7.40 14.00 15.21
C GLY A 185 7.67 13.67 13.75
N GLN A 186 7.06 14.40 12.84
CA GLN A 186 7.14 14.09 11.41
C GLN A 186 8.44 14.65 10.81
N GLY A 187 9.31 13.75 10.34
CA GLY A 187 10.47 14.07 9.51
C GLY A 187 10.12 14.21 8.03
N PHE A 188 11.14 14.33 7.19
CA PHE A 188 11.00 14.49 5.74
C PHE A 188 10.40 13.24 5.06
N ASN A 189 10.87 12.04 5.42
CA ASN A 189 10.47 10.76 4.82
C ASN A 189 9.68 9.86 5.78
N GLY A 190 9.38 10.32 7.00
CA GLY A 190 8.58 9.53 7.95
C GLY A 190 8.74 9.98 9.40
N PRO A 191 8.16 9.24 10.36
CA PRO A 191 8.19 9.61 11.76
C PRO A 191 9.60 9.47 12.33
N ILE A 192 10.03 10.48 13.09
CA ILE A 192 11.23 10.47 13.92
C ILE A 192 10.77 10.22 15.36
N ARG A 193 11.28 9.16 15.98
CA ARG A 193 11.01 8.81 17.39
C ARG A 193 12.20 9.15 18.24
N VAL A 194 11.96 9.77 19.39
CA VAL A 194 13.00 10.14 20.35
C VAL A 194 12.65 9.67 21.76
N ARG A 195 13.68 9.33 22.53
CA ARG A 195 13.61 9.15 23.98
C ARG A 195 14.25 10.37 24.64
N VAL A 196 13.49 11.10 25.43
CA VAL A 196 13.91 12.30 26.14
C VAL A 196 14.03 11.98 27.63
N THR A 197 15.18 12.26 28.22
CA THR A 197 15.37 12.16 29.68
C THR A 197 15.31 13.55 30.29
N VAL A 198 14.50 13.69 31.33
CA VAL A 198 14.38 14.90 32.14
C VAL A 198 14.94 14.62 33.53
N SER A 199 15.81 15.50 34.03
CA SER A 199 16.28 15.48 35.41
C SER A 199 16.51 16.90 35.95
N GLY A 200 16.07 17.15 37.19
CA GLY A 200 16.02 18.47 37.78
C GLY A 200 15.21 19.47 36.95
N GLY A 201 14.17 19.00 36.25
CA GLY A 201 13.37 19.82 35.32
C GLY A 201 14.08 20.22 34.02
N ASN A 202 15.29 19.69 33.75
CA ASN A 202 16.07 19.95 32.54
C ASN A 202 16.07 18.75 31.61
N ILE A 203 16.16 19.00 30.29
CA ILE A 203 16.35 17.94 29.29
C ILE A 203 17.82 17.52 29.32
N THR A 204 18.12 16.37 29.92
CA THR A 204 19.49 15.85 30.08
C THR A 204 19.92 14.95 28.94
N ASN A 205 18.97 14.32 28.23
CA ASN A 205 19.27 13.49 27.07
C ASN A 205 18.14 13.50 26.04
N VAL A 206 18.48 13.42 24.76
CA VAL A 206 17.56 13.16 23.64
C VAL A 206 18.20 12.12 22.73
N GLU A 207 17.69 10.91 22.78
CA GLU A 207 18.16 9.77 21.98
C GLU A 207 17.20 9.52 20.82
N ILE A 208 17.72 9.41 19.59
CA ILE A 208 16.92 9.00 18.43
C ILE A 208 16.70 7.50 18.49
N LEU A 209 15.44 7.07 18.59
CA LEU A 209 15.05 5.65 18.59
C LEU A 209 14.85 5.10 17.18
N SER A 210 14.28 5.92 16.29
CA SER A 210 14.07 5.56 14.88
C SER A 210 13.85 6.80 14.02
N HIS A 211 14.18 6.72 12.74
CA HIS A 211 13.81 7.70 11.71
C HIS A 211 13.73 7.02 10.35
N SER A 212 13.00 7.65 9.42
CA SER A 212 12.91 7.21 8.02
C SER A 212 13.58 8.18 7.05
N ASP A 213 14.14 9.27 7.57
CA ASP A 213 14.81 10.33 6.81
C ASP A 213 16.18 9.89 6.29
N ASP A 214 16.56 10.38 5.10
CA ASP A 214 17.85 10.06 4.51
C ASP A 214 19.00 10.52 5.41
N ALA A 215 19.99 9.65 5.60
CA ALA A 215 21.10 9.86 6.52
C ALA A 215 21.81 11.22 6.38
N PRO A 216 22.07 11.78 5.19
CA PRO A 216 22.73 13.09 5.07
C PRO A 216 21.91 14.24 5.66
N PHE A 217 20.59 14.27 5.43
CA PHE A 217 19.70 15.32 5.95
C PHE A 217 19.40 15.09 7.43
N PHE A 218 19.18 13.85 7.82
CA PHE A 218 18.92 13.50 9.21
C PHE A 218 20.15 13.76 10.10
N ASN A 219 21.36 13.42 9.64
CA ASN A 219 22.60 13.71 10.37
C ASN A 219 22.81 15.22 10.57
N ARG A 220 22.44 16.04 9.57
CA ARG A 220 22.45 17.50 9.71
C ARG A 220 21.39 17.99 10.68
N ALA A 221 20.20 17.38 10.68
CA ALA A 221 19.13 17.71 11.62
C ALA A 221 19.47 17.36 13.08
N LYS A 222 20.27 16.31 13.35
CA LYS A 222 20.73 15.94 14.71
C LYS A 222 21.37 17.11 15.46
N ALA A 223 21.92 18.11 14.76
CA ALA A 223 22.47 19.31 15.40
C ALA A 223 21.44 20.09 16.25
N VAL A 224 20.12 19.92 16.01
CA VAL A 224 19.09 20.53 16.88
C VAL A 224 19.03 19.89 18.27
N ILE A 225 19.48 18.64 18.43
CA ILE A 225 19.46 17.93 19.72
C ILE A 225 20.29 18.69 20.76
N GLY A 226 21.52 19.10 20.42
CA GLY A 226 22.36 19.88 21.32
C GLY A 226 21.72 21.21 21.74
N ARG A 227 20.92 21.82 20.87
CA ARG A 227 20.17 23.06 21.17
C ARG A 227 18.96 22.83 22.08
N LEU A 228 18.43 21.62 22.08
CA LEU A 228 17.29 21.20 22.90
C LEU A 228 17.70 20.77 24.31
N LEU A 229 18.98 20.46 24.56
CA LEU A 229 19.46 20.10 25.90
C LEU A 229 19.44 21.29 26.89
N GLY A 230 19.26 20.97 28.17
CA GLY A 230 19.23 21.92 29.28
C GLY A 230 17.81 22.44 29.60
N ARG A 231 17.72 23.70 30.05
CA ARG A 231 16.45 24.31 30.45
C ARG A 231 15.43 24.33 29.28
N PRO A 232 14.21 23.80 29.47
CA PRO A 232 13.08 24.02 28.56
C PRO A 232 12.77 25.52 28.45
N GLY A 233 12.03 25.96 27.42
CA GLY A 233 11.81 27.40 27.19
C GLY A 233 12.54 27.96 25.97
N LYS A 234 13.58 27.26 25.50
CA LYS A 234 14.45 27.77 24.42
C LYS A 234 13.73 27.70 23.07
N SER A 235 13.94 28.74 22.27
CA SER A 235 13.62 28.65 20.86
C SER A 235 14.76 27.98 20.11
N VAL A 236 14.43 26.99 19.29
CA VAL A 236 15.40 26.22 18.52
C VAL A 236 15.09 26.34 17.04
N ASP A 237 16.00 26.98 16.31
CA ASP A 237 15.91 27.07 14.87
C ASP A 237 16.24 25.73 14.19
N THR A 238 15.54 25.49 13.09
CA THR A 238 15.83 24.37 12.20
C THR A 238 17.17 24.54 11.50
N VAL A 239 17.79 23.45 11.06
CA VAL A 239 19.03 23.51 10.28
C VAL A 239 18.71 23.76 8.81
N SER A 240 19.28 24.81 8.22
CA SER A 240 19.07 25.22 6.82
C SER A 240 19.40 24.11 5.84
N GLY A 241 18.42 23.55 5.14
CA GLY A 241 18.58 22.40 4.23
C GLY A 241 18.39 21.03 4.89
N ALA A 242 17.94 20.98 6.13
CA ALA A 242 17.44 19.81 6.85
C ALA A 242 16.18 20.17 7.65
N THR A 243 15.38 21.10 7.11
CA THR A 243 14.32 21.82 7.83
C THR A 243 13.19 20.89 8.31
N TYR A 244 12.76 19.94 7.48
CA TYR A 244 11.69 18.99 7.82
C TYR A 244 12.15 17.99 8.89
N SER A 245 13.34 17.40 8.70
CA SER A 245 13.97 16.52 9.70
C SER A 245 14.23 17.24 11.03
N SER A 246 14.65 18.51 10.97
CA SER A 246 14.85 19.36 12.16
C SER A 246 13.54 19.61 12.90
N ARG A 247 12.45 19.91 12.18
CA ARG A 247 11.11 20.05 12.75
C ARG A 247 10.64 18.74 13.35
N GLY A 248 10.85 17.62 12.66
CA GLY A 248 10.49 16.31 13.19
C GLY A 248 11.18 15.97 14.50
N ILE A 249 12.47 16.27 14.67
CA ILE A 249 13.16 16.10 15.96
C ILE A 249 12.59 17.04 17.03
N ILE A 250 12.37 18.32 16.70
CA ILE A 250 11.82 19.32 17.64
C ILE A 250 10.40 18.93 18.08
N ASP A 251 9.56 18.49 17.16
CA ASP A 251 8.19 18.06 17.42
C ASP A 251 8.15 16.74 18.19
N ALA A 252 9.07 15.82 17.92
CA ALA A 252 9.22 14.57 18.68
C ALA A 252 9.61 14.85 20.14
N VAL A 253 10.54 15.77 20.37
CA VAL A 253 10.91 16.21 21.72
C VAL A 253 9.74 16.93 22.39
N ARG A 254 9.01 17.81 21.69
CA ARG A 254 7.80 18.46 22.23
C ARG A 254 6.76 17.42 22.64
N ASN A 255 6.51 16.42 21.80
CA ASN A 255 5.57 15.34 22.07
C ASN A 255 5.99 14.52 23.30
N ALA A 256 7.29 14.24 23.47
CA ALA A 256 7.82 13.58 24.66
C ALA A 256 7.59 14.44 25.93
N LEU A 257 7.89 15.74 25.86
CA LEU A 257 7.77 16.67 26.99
C LEU A 257 6.32 17.00 27.38
N ALA A 258 5.37 16.89 26.46
CA ALA A 258 3.94 16.96 26.79
C ALA A 258 3.53 15.85 27.77
N GLY A 259 4.23 14.70 27.77
CA GLY A 259 4.08 13.65 28.77
C GLY A 259 4.65 14.02 30.15
N ALA A 260 5.71 14.84 30.18
CA ALA A 260 6.38 15.30 31.40
C ALA A 260 5.63 16.43 32.13
N GLY A 261 4.70 17.11 31.45
CA GLY A 261 3.89 18.21 31.99
C GLY A 261 2.60 17.79 32.70
N LYS A 262 2.29 16.49 32.84
CA LYS A 262 1.08 16.01 33.53
C LYS A 262 1.31 15.90 35.05
N THR A 263 0.61 16.72 35.82
CA THR A 263 0.53 16.60 37.28
C THR A 263 -0.20 15.30 37.65
N ASN A 264 0.37 14.56 38.61
CA ASN A 264 -0.36 13.52 39.34
C ASN A 264 -0.95 14.29 40.51
N VAL A 265 -2.27 14.31 40.63
CA VAL A 265 -2.95 14.76 41.84
C VAL A 265 -2.70 13.69 42.90
N THR A 266 -1.68 13.88 43.72
CA THR A 266 -1.59 13.20 45.02
C THR A 266 -2.33 14.04 46.04
N ASN A 267 -3.44 13.50 46.52
CA ASN A 267 -4.17 13.96 47.69
C ASN A 267 -3.28 13.90 48.93
N THR A 268 -3.01 15.05 49.54
CA THR A 268 -2.74 15.15 50.98
C THR A 268 -3.47 16.39 51.52
N SER A 269 -4.50 16.12 52.30
CA SER A 269 -5.30 17.07 53.08
C SER A 269 -4.55 17.62 54.30
N LYS A 270 -4.58 18.93 54.55
CA LYS A 270 -5.15 19.64 55.74
C LYS A 270 -4.78 21.15 55.74
N PRO A 271 -5.38 22.03 56.58
CA PRO A 271 -6.21 23.15 56.10
C PRO A 271 -5.65 24.53 56.50
N SER A 272 -5.96 25.57 55.73
CA SER A 272 -5.97 26.93 56.28
C SER A 272 -7.06 27.77 55.62
N THR A 273 -7.89 28.29 56.49
CA THR A 273 -9.04 29.18 56.32
C THR A 273 -8.71 30.49 55.62
N GLY A 274 -9.63 30.97 54.80
CA GLY A 274 -9.59 32.31 54.21
C GLY A 274 -10.67 32.50 53.16
N ASP A 275 -11.81 33.03 53.59
CA ASP A 275 -13.01 33.28 52.79
C ASP A 275 -12.76 34.11 51.51
N LYS A 276 -13.28 33.60 50.38
CA LYS A 276 -14.04 34.37 49.38
C LYS A 276 -14.69 33.42 48.36
N LYS A 277 -16.03 33.45 48.32
CA LYS A 277 -16.92 32.77 47.36
C LYS A 277 -17.57 33.84 46.45
N PRO A 278 -18.17 33.55 45.28
CA PRO A 278 -17.98 32.48 44.27
C PRO A 278 -17.59 33.07 42.88
N ASN A 279 -17.04 32.25 41.98
CA ASN A 279 -17.67 32.15 40.66
C ASN A 279 -17.47 30.75 40.06
N THR A 280 -18.59 30.17 39.65
CA THR A 280 -18.75 28.84 39.06
C THR A 280 -18.48 28.90 37.57
N ASP A 281 -17.52 28.12 37.08
CA ASP A 281 -17.65 27.48 35.76
C ASP A 281 -16.65 26.32 35.66
N ASP A 282 -17.12 25.11 35.97
CA ASP A 282 -16.58 23.89 35.37
C ASP A 282 -17.74 22.90 35.22
N THR A 283 -18.05 22.67 33.95
CA THR A 283 -19.14 21.87 33.41
C THR A 283 -18.92 20.39 33.71
N ASN A 284 -19.60 19.89 34.73
CA ASN A 284 -19.88 18.47 34.89
C ASN A 284 -20.99 18.11 33.88
N PRO A 285 -20.78 17.22 32.88
CA PRO A 285 -21.87 16.79 32.02
C PRO A 285 -22.92 16.15 32.91
N SER A 286 -24.12 16.71 32.85
CA SER A 286 -25.19 16.34 33.75
C SER A 286 -25.49 14.85 33.56
N VAL A 287 -25.29 14.08 34.63
CA VAL A 287 -25.42 12.62 34.66
C VAL A 287 -26.90 12.26 34.82
N ASN A 288 -27.36 11.18 34.20
CA ASN A 288 -28.67 10.62 34.48
C ASN A 288 -28.66 10.02 35.90
N PRO A 289 -29.51 10.50 36.84
CA PRO A 289 -29.54 10.02 38.22
C PRO A 289 -29.87 8.52 38.35
N GLU A 290 -30.61 7.95 37.40
CA GLU A 290 -31.05 6.55 37.44
C GLU A 290 -29.96 5.59 36.96
N THR A 291 -29.16 5.98 35.98
CA THR A 291 -28.18 5.08 35.34
C THR A 291 -26.73 5.42 35.68
N GLY A 292 -26.45 6.62 36.18
CA GLY A 292 -25.08 7.12 36.34
C GLY A 292 -24.35 7.39 35.02
N GLU A 293 -25.04 7.26 33.88
CA GLU A 293 -24.50 7.52 32.53
C GLU A 293 -24.68 8.99 32.13
N PRO A 294 -23.90 9.51 31.15
CA PRO A 294 -24.12 10.85 30.62
C PRO A 294 -25.55 11.02 30.07
N LYS A 295 -26.19 12.19 30.29
CA LYS A 295 -27.58 12.43 29.84
C LYS A 295 -27.83 12.27 28.33
N TYR A 296 -26.79 12.38 27.50
CA TYR A 296 -26.91 12.20 26.05
C TYR A 296 -27.05 10.73 25.61
N VAL A 297 -26.88 9.76 26.52
CA VAL A 297 -26.91 8.34 26.16
C VAL A 297 -28.34 7.89 25.88
N ASP A 298 -28.56 7.38 24.67
CA ASP A 298 -29.77 6.69 24.27
C ASP A 298 -29.46 5.28 23.74
N ALA A 299 -30.50 4.51 23.39
CA ALA A 299 -30.36 3.13 22.95
C ALA A 299 -29.45 2.97 21.71
N ALA A 300 -29.48 3.95 20.79
CA ALA A 300 -28.67 3.94 19.58
C ALA A 300 -27.18 4.06 19.91
N LEU A 301 -26.80 4.98 20.80
CA LEU A 301 -25.41 5.08 21.26
C LEU A 301 -25.00 3.89 22.12
N ARG A 302 -25.89 3.43 23.02
CA ARG A 302 -25.60 2.35 23.97
C ARG A 302 -25.27 1.03 23.29
N LYS A 303 -25.89 0.75 22.13
CA LYS A 303 -25.59 -0.42 21.26
C LYS A 303 -24.09 -0.51 20.91
N HIS A 304 -23.40 0.62 20.79
CA HIS A 304 -21.99 0.64 20.41
C HIS A 304 -21.02 0.66 21.58
N TYR A 305 -21.51 0.82 22.82
CA TYR A 305 -20.68 0.97 24.01
C TYR A 305 -20.06 -0.36 24.47
N PRO A 306 -18.71 -0.47 24.55
CA PRO A 306 -18.04 -1.64 25.10
C PRO A 306 -18.13 -1.63 26.64
N GLY A 307 -19.26 -2.08 27.17
CA GLY A 307 -19.59 -1.96 28.61
C GLY A 307 -19.03 -3.04 29.53
N ASP A 308 -18.45 -4.09 28.99
CA ASP A 308 -17.88 -5.18 29.81
C ASP A 308 -16.65 -4.73 30.61
N LYS A 309 -16.39 -5.38 31.74
CA LYS A 309 -15.15 -5.17 32.49
C LYS A 309 -13.95 -5.60 31.64
N LEU A 310 -12.90 -4.78 31.65
CA LEU A 310 -11.69 -5.05 30.88
C LEU A 310 -10.61 -5.61 31.80
N LYS A 311 -9.88 -6.61 31.32
CA LYS A 311 -8.73 -7.17 32.00
C LYS A 311 -7.47 -6.41 31.60
N ASP A 312 -6.67 -6.06 32.59
CA ASP A 312 -5.40 -5.39 32.39
C ASP A 312 -4.47 -6.21 31.49
N GLY A 313 -3.74 -5.52 30.61
CA GLY A 313 -2.86 -6.17 29.64
C GLY A 313 -2.80 -5.46 28.29
N GLU A 314 -2.12 -6.10 27.35
CA GLU A 314 -1.92 -5.61 25.98
C GLU A 314 -2.85 -6.37 25.03
N TYR A 315 -3.58 -5.63 24.18
CA TYR A 315 -4.53 -6.20 23.23
C TYR A 315 -4.42 -5.53 21.87
N THR A 316 -4.80 -6.26 20.82
CA THR A 316 -4.78 -5.77 19.45
C THR A 316 -6.12 -6.01 18.76
N GLY A 317 -6.49 -5.10 17.88
CA GLY A 317 -7.66 -5.25 17.01
C GLY A 317 -7.40 -4.66 15.65
N ILE A 318 -8.25 -5.00 14.68
CA ILE A 318 -8.20 -4.60 13.29
C ILE A 318 -9.53 -3.95 12.94
N GLY A 319 -9.48 -2.72 12.41
CA GLY A 319 -10.67 -1.98 12.01
C GLY A 319 -10.55 -1.49 10.58
N ILE A 320 -11.65 -1.42 9.86
CA ILE A 320 -11.65 -1.03 8.44
C ILE A 320 -11.78 0.49 8.31
N GLY A 321 -10.82 1.10 7.63
CA GLY A 321 -10.74 2.52 7.35
C GLY A 321 -11.38 2.93 6.03
N TYR A 322 -10.76 3.87 5.31
CA TYR A 322 -11.21 4.37 4.01
C TYR A 322 -10.87 3.41 2.86
N LEU A 323 -9.61 2.96 2.77
CA LEU A 323 -9.16 1.93 1.84
C LEU A 323 -9.49 0.54 2.39
N ASN A 324 -9.93 -0.31 1.47
CA ASN A 324 -10.19 -1.73 1.67
C ASN A 324 -9.52 -2.45 0.49
N PRO A 325 -8.61 -3.42 0.70
CA PRO A 325 -8.46 -4.23 1.91
C PRO A 325 -7.19 -4.03 2.73
N GLY A 326 -7.26 -4.51 3.98
CA GLY A 326 -6.10 -4.66 4.87
C GLY A 326 -6.29 -4.11 6.28
N GLY A 327 -7.18 -3.14 6.46
CA GLY A 327 -7.55 -2.60 7.76
C GLY A 327 -6.42 -1.84 8.49
N ILE A 328 -6.78 -1.38 9.67
CA ILE A 328 -5.94 -0.60 10.58
C ILE A 328 -5.77 -1.44 11.84
N LYS A 329 -4.57 -1.95 12.08
CA LYS A 329 -4.26 -2.66 13.32
C LYS A 329 -3.94 -1.64 14.41
N THR A 330 -4.64 -1.74 15.53
CA THR A 330 -4.47 -0.87 16.70
C THR A 330 -4.06 -1.71 17.90
N TYR A 331 -3.12 -1.18 18.68
CA TYR A 331 -2.58 -1.77 19.89
C TYR A 331 -3.04 -0.94 21.08
N ILE A 332 -3.60 -1.57 22.11
CA ILE A 332 -4.04 -0.90 23.34
C ILE A 332 -3.42 -1.53 24.57
N THR A 333 -3.18 -0.69 25.57
CA THR A 333 -2.84 -1.11 26.94
C THR A 333 -4.02 -0.83 27.85
N VAL A 334 -4.59 -1.86 28.46
CA VAL A 334 -5.60 -1.73 29.51
C VAL A 334 -4.91 -1.73 30.87
N LYS A 335 -5.22 -0.73 31.70
CA LYS A 335 -4.81 -0.65 33.11
C LYS A 335 -5.96 -0.18 33.97
N ASN A 336 -6.14 -0.80 35.13
CA ASN A 336 -7.25 -0.53 36.04
C ASN A 336 -8.62 -0.56 35.34
N GLY A 337 -8.78 -1.45 34.35
CA GLY A 337 -10.01 -1.54 33.56
C GLY A 337 -10.25 -0.40 32.57
N GLU A 338 -9.29 0.49 32.33
CA GLU A 338 -9.38 1.59 31.37
C GLU A 338 -8.32 1.48 30.27
N ILE A 339 -8.62 2.03 29.08
CA ILE A 339 -7.63 2.14 28.00
C ILE A 339 -6.63 3.23 28.40
N SER A 340 -5.46 2.81 28.87
CA SER A 340 -4.42 3.72 29.37
C SER A 340 -3.47 4.20 28.27
N ASN A 341 -3.33 3.42 27.20
CA ASN A 341 -2.49 3.76 26.05
C ASN A 341 -3.07 3.13 24.78
N LEU A 342 -2.79 3.77 23.65
CA LEU A 342 -3.22 3.33 22.33
C LEU A 342 -2.22 3.80 21.28
N ARG A 343 -1.87 2.91 20.35
CA ARG A 343 -1.09 3.26 19.15
C ARG A 343 -1.62 2.51 17.94
N VAL A 344 -1.43 3.12 16.77
CA VAL A 344 -1.77 2.52 15.49
C VAL A 344 -0.53 1.83 14.90
N GLY A 345 -0.75 0.76 14.13
CA GLY A 345 0.28 0.01 13.42
C GLY A 345 1.00 0.82 12.33
N VAL A 346 2.09 0.27 11.79
CA VAL A 346 2.90 0.87 10.72
C VAL A 346 3.20 -0.17 9.65
N GLY A 347 3.56 0.27 8.44
CA GLY A 347 3.79 -0.64 7.32
C GLY A 347 2.57 -1.52 7.08
N ASP A 348 2.78 -2.84 7.08
CA ASP A 348 1.73 -3.82 6.79
C ASP A 348 0.60 -3.85 7.83
N ASP A 349 0.81 -3.29 9.03
CA ASP A 349 -0.24 -3.15 10.05
C ASP A 349 -1.15 -1.92 9.83
N TYR A 350 -0.84 -1.07 8.84
CA TYR A 350 -1.66 0.08 8.45
C TYR A 350 -1.84 0.11 6.94
N ARG A 351 -2.94 -0.48 6.47
CA ARG A 351 -3.24 -0.61 5.04
C ARG A 351 -4.33 0.33 4.56
N ASP A 352 -4.67 1.30 5.40
CA ASP A 352 -5.56 2.39 5.04
C ASP A 352 -4.81 3.49 4.26
N ASP A 353 -5.51 4.57 3.91
CA ASP A 353 -4.99 5.72 3.19
C ASP A 353 -3.69 6.30 3.78
N MET A 354 -2.62 6.16 3.01
CA MET A 354 -1.31 6.72 3.34
C MET A 354 -1.22 8.20 2.90
N GLY A 355 -0.61 9.05 3.73
CA GLY A 355 -0.43 10.48 3.46
C GLY A 355 -0.95 11.38 4.60
N PRO A 356 -1.45 12.60 4.32
CA PRO A 356 -1.90 13.53 5.35
C PRO A 356 -3.14 13.05 6.13
N PHE A 357 -3.89 12.08 5.58
CA PHE A 357 -5.10 11.57 6.20
C PHE A 357 -4.81 10.66 7.40
N ARG A 358 -3.72 9.88 7.37
CA ARG A 358 -3.29 9.09 8.53
C ARG A 358 -3.06 9.96 9.76
N SER A 359 -2.29 11.04 9.63
CA SER A 359 -2.01 11.93 10.77
C SER A 359 -3.27 12.65 11.26
N GLN A 360 -4.19 12.99 10.35
CA GLN A 360 -5.51 13.52 10.72
C GLN A 360 -6.35 12.47 11.46
N ALA A 361 -6.32 11.20 11.04
CA ALA A 361 -7.06 10.12 11.68
C ALA A 361 -6.52 9.81 13.08
N GLU A 362 -5.20 9.79 13.25
CA GLU A 362 -4.51 9.55 14.53
C GLU A 362 -4.85 10.61 15.59
N ASN A 363 -5.39 11.78 15.21
CA ASN A 363 -5.90 12.75 16.19
C ASN A 363 -7.08 12.22 17.05
N VAL A 364 -7.72 11.11 16.66
CA VAL A 364 -8.74 10.45 17.49
C VAL A 364 -8.14 9.78 18.73
N ILE A 365 -6.86 9.39 18.69
CA ILE A 365 -6.22 8.53 19.70
C ILE A 365 -6.41 9.03 21.14
N PRO A 366 -6.17 10.32 21.46
CA PRO A 366 -6.34 10.82 22.82
C PRO A 366 -7.79 10.75 23.33
N PHE A 367 -8.77 10.76 22.43
CA PHE A 367 -10.20 10.68 22.78
C PHE A 367 -10.65 9.26 23.09
N LEU A 368 -9.92 8.23 22.64
CA LEU A 368 -10.27 6.83 22.86
C LEU A 368 -9.66 6.26 24.16
N GLN A 369 -8.97 7.09 24.95
CA GLN A 369 -8.30 6.70 26.19
C GLN A 369 -9.08 7.19 27.43
N GLY A 370 -8.79 6.56 28.58
CA GLY A 370 -9.36 6.91 29.87
C GLY A 370 -10.87 6.64 29.98
N LYS A 371 -11.49 7.24 31.00
CA LYS A 371 -12.91 7.05 31.36
C LYS A 371 -13.90 7.32 30.23
N GLU A 372 -13.68 8.39 29.48
CA GLU A 372 -14.55 8.76 28.35
C GLU A 372 -14.25 7.96 27.06
N GLY A 373 -13.12 7.24 27.02
CA GLY A 373 -12.64 6.55 25.83
C GLY A 373 -13.67 5.61 25.22
N ARG A 374 -14.36 4.84 26.07
CA ARG A 374 -15.39 3.88 25.64
C ARG A 374 -16.64 4.54 25.06
N TRP A 375 -17.05 5.69 25.60
CA TRP A 375 -18.15 6.46 25.02
C TRP A 375 -17.75 7.09 23.69
N ASN A 376 -16.51 7.54 23.54
CA ASN A 376 -16.01 8.04 22.27
C ASN A 376 -15.87 6.93 21.21
N ILE A 377 -15.51 5.71 21.61
CA ILE A 377 -15.61 4.52 20.74
C ILE A 377 -17.06 4.31 20.28
N ALA A 378 -18.03 4.41 21.20
CA ALA A 378 -19.44 4.28 20.86
C ALA A 378 -19.90 5.36 19.86
N LYS A 379 -19.50 6.61 20.07
CA LYS A 379 -19.81 7.75 19.18
C LYS A 379 -19.25 7.53 17.78
N MET A 380 -18.00 7.09 17.66
CA MET A 380 -17.39 6.79 16.35
C MET A 380 -18.09 5.60 15.66
N GLY A 381 -18.47 4.57 16.42
CA GLY A 381 -19.24 3.44 15.91
C GLY A 381 -20.60 3.85 15.36
N LEU A 382 -21.35 4.67 16.11
CA LEU A 382 -22.65 5.18 15.68
C LEU A 382 -22.53 6.12 14.48
N TYR A 383 -21.52 7.00 14.47
CA TYR A 383 -21.19 7.82 13.30
C TYR A 383 -20.98 6.96 12.05
N ARG A 384 -20.20 5.87 12.16
CA ARG A 384 -19.91 4.96 11.04
C ARG A 384 -21.18 4.25 10.57
N GLU A 385 -22.03 3.80 11.49
CA GLU A 385 -23.32 3.17 11.18
C GLU A 385 -24.22 4.11 10.38
N TYR A 386 -24.45 5.34 10.87
CA TYR A 386 -25.29 6.32 10.17
C TYR A 386 -24.71 6.75 8.84
N PHE A 387 -23.41 7.01 8.78
CA PHE A 387 -22.73 7.36 7.54
C PHE A 387 -22.91 6.29 6.46
N GLU A 388 -22.68 5.01 6.80
CA GLU A 388 -22.84 3.91 5.85
C GLU A 388 -24.30 3.66 5.47
N ALA A 389 -25.24 3.81 6.41
CA ALA A 389 -26.67 3.68 6.14
C ALA A 389 -27.15 4.75 5.13
N ILE A 390 -26.65 5.98 5.24
CA ILE A 390 -26.96 7.06 4.30
C ILE A 390 -26.29 6.81 2.95
N ARG A 391 -25.00 6.46 2.94
CA ARG A 391 -24.20 6.23 1.73
C ARG A 391 -24.72 5.08 0.87
N LYS A 392 -25.18 3.99 1.50
CA LYS A 392 -25.73 2.81 0.81
C LYS A 392 -27.20 2.96 0.43
N SER A 393 -27.87 4.01 0.89
CA SER A 393 -29.27 4.25 0.56
C SER A 393 -29.42 4.67 -0.89
N SER A 394 -30.43 4.13 -1.57
CA SER A 394 -30.87 4.64 -2.88
C SER A 394 -31.46 6.05 -2.79
N ASN A 395 -31.88 6.49 -1.60
CA ASN A 395 -32.33 7.85 -1.32
C ASN A 395 -31.66 8.40 -0.04
N PRO A 396 -30.46 9.00 -0.16
CA PRO A 396 -29.71 9.50 0.99
C PRO A 396 -30.43 10.61 1.77
N LYS A 397 -31.19 11.50 1.10
CA LYS A 397 -31.93 12.59 1.75
C LYS A 397 -33.07 12.06 2.62
N ALA A 398 -33.86 11.13 2.09
CA ALA A 398 -34.91 10.47 2.88
C ALA A 398 -34.30 9.70 4.06
N LYS A 399 -33.14 9.06 3.86
CA LYS A 399 -32.45 8.34 4.93
C LYS A 399 -31.90 9.26 6.03
N VAL A 400 -31.40 10.45 5.67
CA VAL A 400 -31.03 11.48 6.65
C VAL A 400 -32.25 11.95 7.44
N LYS A 401 -33.38 12.20 6.78
CA LYS A 401 -34.62 12.60 7.46
C LYS A 401 -35.06 11.55 8.49
N ASP A 402 -35.05 10.28 8.08
CA ASP A 402 -35.40 9.12 8.91
C ASP A 402 -34.47 8.97 10.13
N LEU A 403 -33.15 9.02 9.92
CA LEU A 403 -32.18 8.76 10.98
C LEU A 403 -31.87 9.97 11.87
N LEU A 404 -31.77 11.16 11.27
CA LEU A 404 -31.20 12.35 11.91
C LEU A 404 -32.25 13.45 12.13
N GLY A 405 -33.40 13.38 11.43
CA GLY A 405 -34.46 14.38 11.47
C GLY A 405 -34.34 15.46 10.39
N ASP A 406 -35.42 16.24 10.23
CA ASP A 406 -35.59 17.22 9.16
C ASP A 406 -34.49 18.30 9.11
N LYS A 407 -33.98 18.70 10.27
CA LYS A 407 -32.94 19.75 10.42
C LYS A 407 -31.69 19.49 9.57
N TYR A 408 -31.34 18.24 9.30
CA TYR A 408 -30.06 17.88 8.66
C TYR A 408 -30.19 17.58 7.16
N VAL A 409 -31.42 17.53 6.61
CA VAL A 409 -31.66 17.16 5.21
C VAL A 409 -31.02 18.17 4.24
N ASP A 410 -31.15 19.46 4.54
CA ASP A 410 -30.64 20.54 3.68
C ASP A 410 -29.11 20.57 3.61
N MET A 411 -28.41 19.92 4.54
CA MET A 411 -26.95 19.78 4.50
C MET A 411 -26.48 18.85 3.37
N LEU A 412 -27.37 18.07 2.77
CA LEU A 412 -27.12 17.29 1.55
C LEU A 412 -27.46 18.07 0.27
N SER A 413 -27.59 19.39 0.34
CA SER A 413 -27.70 20.23 -0.86
C SER A 413 -26.44 20.08 -1.72
N GLY A 414 -26.63 19.77 -3.01
CA GLY A 414 -25.52 19.52 -3.94
C GLY A 414 -25.03 18.06 -4.00
N LEU A 415 -25.72 17.13 -3.33
CA LEU A 415 -25.42 15.70 -3.46
C LEU A 415 -25.70 15.22 -4.89
N SER A 416 -24.70 14.62 -5.53
CA SER A 416 -24.80 14.07 -6.89
C SER A 416 -25.44 12.68 -6.92
N GLY A 417 -25.38 11.94 -5.81
CA GLY A 417 -25.87 10.57 -5.69
C GLY A 417 -24.91 9.50 -6.20
N ASN A 418 -23.76 9.89 -6.76
CA ASN A 418 -22.79 8.97 -7.37
C ASN A 418 -21.65 8.57 -6.42
N ASN A 419 -21.81 8.80 -5.11
CA ASN A 419 -20.78 8.51 -4.09
C ASN A 419 -19.41 9.14 -4.39
N THR A 420 -19.41 10.32 -4.99
CA THR A 420 -18.16 11.07 -5.24
C THR A 420 -17.50 11.49 -3.92
N VAL A 421 -16.22 11.88 -3.98
CA VAL A 421 -15.50 12.44 -2.81
C VAL A 421 -16.27 13.62 -2.18
N SER A 422 -16.91 14.44 -3.02
CA SER A 422 -17.78 15.54 -2.57
C SER A 422 -19.03 15.04 -1.84
N ASP A 423 -19.68 13.99 -2.36
CA ASP A 423 -20.84 13.38 -1.71
C ASP A 423 -20.46 12.80 -0.35
N ILE A 424 -19.33 12.08 -0.29
CA ILE A 424 -18.78 11.51 0.95
C ILE A 424 -18.52 12.63 1.97
N ALA A 425 -17.93 13.75 1.55
CA ALA A 425 -17.68 14.89 2.42
C ALA A 425 -18.98 15.54 2.94
N LEU A 426 -20.00 15.67 2.10
CA LEU A 426 -21.33 16.18 2.50
C LEU A 426 -21.99 15.25 3.51
N MET A 427 -22.10 13.95 3.22
CA MET A 427 -22.68 12.96 4.11
C MET A 427 -21.94 12.91 5.46
N SER A 428 -20.61 12.87 5.43
CA SER A 428 -19.78 12.90 6.64
C SER A 428 -20.03 14.15 7.48
N ARG A 429 -20.09 15.33 6.86
CA ARG A 429 -20.39 16.60 7.54
C ARG A 429 -21.77 16.57 8.18
N THR A 430 -22.78 16.08 7.47
CA THR A 430 -24.16 15.99 7.96
C THR A 430 -24.26 15.10 9.20
N VAL A 431 -23.67 13.90 9.15
CA VAL A 431 -23.67 12.99 10.31
C VAL A 431 -22.89 13.61 11.46
N LYS A 432 -21.71 14.22 11.22
CA LYS A 432 -20.95 14.91 12.29
C LYS A 432 -21.75 16.02 12.96
N ALA A 433 -22.51 16.82 12.20
CA ALA A 433 -23.34 17.86 12.77
C ALA A 433 -24.39 17.29 13.73
N TYR A 434 -25.09 16.22 13.32
CA TYR A 434 -26.01 15.50 14.21
C TYR A 434 -25.31 14.95 15.46
N MET A 435 -24.17 14.27 15.29
CA MET A 435 -23.42 13.69 16.39
C MET A 435 -22.93 14.75 17.39
N ASN A 436 -22.62 15.95 16.91
CA ASN A 436 -22.21 17.07 17.74
C ASN A 436 -23.37 17.62 18.57
N ASP A 437 -24.53 17.83 17.93
CA ASP A 437 -25.72 18.37 18.57
C ASP A 437 -26.29 17.40 19.63
N ARG A 438 -26.23 16.09 19.34
CA ARG A 438 -26.87 15.05 20.16
C ARG A 438 -25.95 14.46 21.23
N TYR A 439 -24.67 14.21 20.91
CA TYR A 439 -23.77 13.40 21.74
C TYR A 439 -22.47 14.13 22.14
N GLU A 440 -22.42 15.46 22.01
CA GLU A 440 -21.30 16.30 22.43
C GLU A 440 -19.94 15.92 21.78
N GLY A 441 -19.97 15.35 20.56
CA GLY A 441 -18.80 14.82 19.88
C GLY A 441 -17.86 15.87 19.24
N LYS A 442 -18.17 17.17 19.35
CA LYS A 442 -17.59 18.23 18.50
C LYS A 442 -16.06 18.25 18.51
N LYS A 443 -15.43 18.28 19.68
CA LYS A 443 -13.97 18.34 19.80
C LYS A 443 -13.29 17.14 19.12
N MET A 444 -13.85 15.94 19.32
CA MET A 444 -13.32 14.71 18.71
C MET A 444 -13.50 14.72 17.20
N PHE A 445 -14.71 14.98 16.70
CA PHE A 445 -15.01 14.95 15.26
C PHE A 445 -14.32 16.07 14.47
N ASP A 446 -14.14 17.25 15.08
CA ASP A 446 -13.38 18.35 14.47
C ASP A 446 -11.90 17.96 14.32
N SER A 447 -11.32 17.27 15.31
CA SER A 447 -9.90 16.87 15.29
C SER A 447 -9.53 15.90 14.15
N VAL A 448 -10.52 15.13 13.65
CA VAL A 448 -10.36 14.14 12.58
C VAL A 448 -11.08 14.56 11.29
N SER A 449 -11.38 15.84 11.13
CA SER A 449 -12.02 16.33 9.91
C SER A 449 -11.10 16.18 8.71
N GLY A 450 -11.61 15.55 7.64
CA GLY A 450 -10.84 15.14 6.47
C GLY A 450 -10.52 13.64 6.46
N ALA A 451 -10.41 13.00 7.63
CA ALA A 451 -10.06 11.58 7.77
C ALA A 451 -10.98 10.82 8.74
N THR A 452 -12.25 11.23 8.82
CA THR A 452 -13.20 10.71 9.82
C THR A 452 -13.52 9.22 9.61
N ILE A 453 -13.48 8.74 8.36
CA ILE A 453 -13.67 7.32 8.04
C ILE A 453 -12.48 6.49 8.54
N SER A 454 -11.25 6.90 8.22
CA SER A 454 -10.01 6.28 8.72
C SER A 454 -9.95 6.29 10.25
N ALA A 455 -10.32 7.40 10.89
CA ALA A 455 -10.46 7.51 12.34
C ALA A 455 -11.51 6.54 12.93
N SER A 456 -12.60 6.30 12.19
CA SER A 456 -13.60 5.29 12.58
C SER A 456 -13.02 3.88 12.50
N GLY A 457 -12.12 3.62 11.55
CA GLY A 457 -11.33 2.38 11.49
C GLY A 457 -10.44 2.19 12.72
N ILE A 458 -9.70 3.23 13.14
CA ILE A 458 -8.92 3.19 14.39
C ILE A 458 -9.83 2.88 15.59
N SER A 459 -10.99 3.53 15.66
CA SER A 459 -11.96 3.32 16.74
C SER A 459 -12.56 1.90 16.73
N ALA A 460 -12.87 1.34 15.56
CA ALA A 460 -13.35 -0.03 15.40
C ALA A 460 -12.28 -1.05 15.83
N ALA A 461 -11.03 -0.84 15.44
CA ALA A 461 -9.89 -1.66 15.87
C ALA A 461 -9.73 -1.62 17.40
N THR A 462 -9.91 -0.43 17.99
CA THR A 462 -9.89 -0.23 19.45
C THR A 462 -11.03 -0.98 20.13
N LYS A 463 -12.25 -0.89 19.58
CA LYS A 463 -13.43 -1.62 20.08
C LYS A 463 -13.19 -3.12 20.08
N GLU A 464 -12.65 -3.67 18.99
CA GLU A 464 -12.32 -5.08 18.92
C GLU A 464 -11.27 -5.48 19.97
N ALA A 465 -10.21 -4.68 20.14
CA ALA A 465 -9.21 -4.94 21.17
C ALA A 465 -9.83 -4.91 22.59
N THR A 466 -10.78 -4.00 22.85
CA THR A 466 -11.54 -4.02 24.11
C THR A 466 -12.42 -5.24 24.27
N ASN A 467 -13.01 -5.76 23.18
CA ASN A 467 -13.80 -6.99 23.24
C ASN A 467 -12.90 -8.21 23.58
N LYS A 468 -11.68 -8.28 23.04
CA LYS A 468 -10.70 -9.30 23.42
C LYS A 468 -10.32 -9.21 24.90
N SER A 469 -10.09 -7.99 25.41
CA SER A 469 -9.83 -7.75 26.83
C SER A 469 -11.01 -8.11 27.74
N ALA A 470 -12.23 -7.81 27.31
CA ALA A 470 -13.44 -8.20 28.03
C ALA A 470 -13.63 -9.72 28.04
N SER A 471 -13.39 -10.39 26.91
CA SER A 471 -13.45 -11.85 26.83
C SER A 471 -12.40 -12.49 27.74
N ASP A 472 -11.20 -11.94 27.78
CA ASP A 472 -10.14 -12.40 28.68
C ASP A 472 -10.46 -12.14 30.17
N TYR A 473 -11.15 -11.04 30.49
CA TYR A 473 -11.67 -10.82 31.85
C TYR A 473 -12.64 -11.94 32.27
N LYS A 474 -13.49 -12.39 31.35
CA LYS A 474 -14.51 -13.43 31.61
C LYS A 474 -13.94 -14.84 31.63
N THR A 475 -13.00 -15.13 30.74
CA THR A 475 -12.53 -16.49 30.46
C THR A 475 -11.15 -16.80 31.07
N ASN A 476 -10.41 -15.76 31.46
CA ASN A 476 -9.03 -15.85 31.91
C ASN A 476 -8.10 -16.60 30.92
N SER A 477 -8.33 -16.42 29.61
CA SER A 477 -7.54 -17.05 28.55
C SER A 477 -6.04 -16.76 28.68
N ASP A 478 -5.20 -17.77 28.54
CA ASP A 478 -3.74 -17.66 28.48
C ASP A 478 -3.23 -17.41 27.04
N VAL A 479 -4.08 -17.62 26.02
CA VAL A 479 -3.77 -17.35 24.62
C VAL A 479 -3.67 -15.84 24.36
N LYS A 480 -2.56 -15.43 23.74
CA LYS A 480 -2.29 -14.07 23.29
C LYS A 480 -2.67 -13.88 21.82
N ASP A 481 -2.19 -14.76 20.95
CA ASP A 481 -2.44 -14.67 19.51
C ASP A 481 -2.45 -16.04 18.84
N ILE A 482 -3.05 -16.14 17.67
CA ILE A 482 -3.01 -17.32 16.81
C ILE A 482 -2.64 -16.93 15.38
N SER A 483 -1.96 -17.82 14.67
CA SER A 483 -1.61 -17.63 13.26
C SER A 483 -1.66 -18.95 12.51
N ILE A 484 -2.30 -18.96 11.34
CA ILE A 484 -2.31 -20.11 10.43
C ILE A 484 -0.89 -20.26 9.85
N ILE A 485 -0.32 -21.44 10.01
CA ILE A 485 1.01 -21.79 9.48
C ILE A 485 0.92 -22.75 8.28
N GLU A 486 -0.14 -23.56 8.21
CA GLU A 486 -0.45 -24.39 7.05
C GLU A 486 -1.93 -24.28 6.68
N PRO A 487 -2.26 -24.18 5.38
CA PRO A 487 -1.32 -24.03 4.26
C PRO A 487 -0.67 -22.63 4.26
N LYS A 488 0.61 -22.54 3.86
CA LYS A 488 1.36 -21.26 3.80
C LYS A 488 0.66 -20.19 2.94
N THR A 489 -0.13 -20.61 1.95
CA THR A 489 -0.93 -19.75 1.07
C THR A 489 -2.20 -19.19 1.73
N LYS A 490 -2.54 -19.64 2.95
CA LYS A 490 -3.81 -19.33 3.64
C LYS A 490 -5.03 -19.54 2.74
N THR A 491 -5.00 -20.63 1.97
CA THR A 491 -6.03 -20.96 0.98
C THR A 491 -6.35 -22.43 1.04
N VAL A 492 -7.64 -22.75 1.19
CA VAL A 492 -8.20 -24.10 1.06
C VAL A 492 -8.94 -24.16 -0.27
N GLU A 493 -8.53 -25.07 -1.16
CA GLU A 493 -9.14 -25.26 -2.48
C GLU A 493 -10.19 -26.38 -2.39
N VAL A 494 -11.42 -26.10 -2.86
CA VAL A 494 -12.56 -27.02 -2.81
C VAL A 494 -13.17 -27.14 -4.21
N ASN A 495 -13.35 -28.38 -4.67
CA ASN A 495 -14.03 -28.63 -5.92
C ASN A 495 -15.52 -28.32 -5.82
N ARG A 496 -16.10 -27.78 -6.89
CA ARG A 496 -17.53 -27.45 -6.91
C ARG A 496 -18.36 -28.72 -6.74
N GLY A 497 -19.17 -28.74 -5.68
CA GLY A 497 -20.04 -29.87 -5.31
C GLY A 497 -19.43 -30.77 -4.23
N ASP A 498 -18.13 -30.63 -3.96
CA ASP A 498 -17.46 -31.37 -2.90
C ASP A 498 -17.59 -30.66 -1.55
N SER A 499 -17.39 -31.43 -0.48
CA SER A 499 -17.30 -30.91 0.87
C SER A 499 -15.93 -30.28 1.14
N VAL A 500 -15.90 -29.27 2.01
CA VAL A 500 -14.64 -28.66 2.47
C VAL A 500 -13.85 -29.63 3.37
N ASP A 501 -12.53 -29.66 3.17
CA ASP A 501 -11.59 -30.40 4.00
C ASP A 501 -10.57 -29.45 4.64
N PHE A 502 -10.47 -29.49 5.96
CA PHE A 502 -9.59 -28.69 6.79
C PHE A 502 -8.45 -29.49 7.39
N SER A 503 -8.26 -30.77 7.04
CA SER A 503 -7.25 -31.66 7.62
C SER A 503 -5.82 -31.11 7.56
N GLU A 504 -5.52 -30.29 6.54
CA GLU A 504 -4.20 -29.66 6.33
C GLU A 504 -4.02 -28.34 7.11
N LEU A 505 -5.04 -27.86 7.82
CA LEU A 505 -4.91 -26.66 8.63
C LEU A 505 -4.06 -26.92 9.88
N LYS A 506 -3.00 -26.12 10.01
CA LYS A 506 -2.21 -26.03 11.24
C LYS A 506 -2.14 -24.58 11.71
N VAL A 507 -2.27 -24.41 13.01
CA VAL A 507 -2.31 -23.11 13.67
C VAL A 507 -1.27 -23.07 14.76
N LYS A 508 -0.43 -22.03 14.71
CA LYS A 508 0.45 -21.65 15.80
C LYS A 508 -0.33 -20.82 16.81
N ILE A 509 -0.28 -21.23 18.06
CA ILE A 509 -0.90 -20.57 19.22
C ILE A 509 0.22 -19.98 20.07
N VAL A 510 0.20 -18.67 20.27
CA VAL A 510 1.14 -17.94 21.13
C VAL A 510 0.43 -17.62 22.44
N LYS A 511 0.99 -18.08 23.56
CA LYS A 511 0.52 -17.76 24.90
C LYS A 511 1.07 -16.43 25.41
N LYS A 512 0.47 -15.90 26.47
CA LYS A 512 0.87 -14.64 27.10
C LYS A 512 2.22 -14.69 27.80
N ASP A 513 2.64 -15.87 28.26
CA ASP A 513 3.98 -16.13 28.79
C ASP A 513 5.06 -16.23 27.70
N GLY A 514 4.66 -16.14 26.42
CA GLY A 514 5.55 -16.25 25.26
C GLY A 514 5.75 -17.67 24.76
N SER A 515 5.22 -18.69 25.46
CA SER A 515 5.27 -20.07 24.97
C SER A 515 4.42 -20.25 23.71
N VAL A 516 4.86 -21.17 22.87
CA VAL A 516 4.27 -21.43 21.56
C VAL A 516 3.85 -22.90 21.50
N ARG A 517 2.66 -23.15 20.94
CA ARG A 517 2.18 -24.49 20.60
C ARG A 517 1.63 -24.50 19.19
N GLU A 518 1.61 -25.66 18.57
CA GLU A 518 0.94 -25.86 17.29
C GLU A 518 -0.24 -26.80 17.49
N ALA A 519 -1.31 -26.54 16.77
CA ALA A 519 -2.51 -27.38 16.74
C ALA A 519 -2.79 -27.75 15.28
N GLU A 520 -2.91 -29.04 15.01
CA GLU A 520 -3.47 -29.56 13.76
C GLU A 520 -5.00 -29.59 13.85
N TRP A 521 -5.69 -29.68 12.73
CA TRP A 521 -7.15 -29.72 12.68
C TRP A 521 -7.80 -30.66 13.72
N LYS A 522 -7.26 -31.87 13.89
CA LYS A 522 -7.76 -32.88 14.85
C LYS A 522 -7.78 -32.37 16.30
N ASP A 523 -6.90 -31.42 16.63
CA ASP A 523 -6.72 -30.86 17.96
C ASP A 523 -7.37 -29.46 18.11
N PHE A 524 -8.01 -28.92 17.08
CA PHE A 524 -8.58 -27.57 17.12
C PHE A 524 -9.60 -27.41 18.25
N ALA A 525 -10.56 -28.32 18.35
CA ALA A 525 -11.60 -28.25 19.38
C ALA A 525 -11.02 -28.30 20.81
N ALA A 526 -10.05 -29.18 21.04
CA ALA A 526 -9.36 -29.31 22.33
C ALA A 526 -8.56 -28.05 22.70
N ASN A 527 -8.07 -27.32 21.70
CA ASN A 527 -7.36 -26.05 21.86
C ASN A 527 -8.30 -24.82 21.74
N GLY A 528 -9.63 -25.01 21.81
CA GLY A 528 -10.59 -23.91 21.78
C GLY A 528 -10.67 -23.16 20.44
N LEU A 529 -10.15 -23.75 19.36
CA LEU A 529 -10.18 -23.21 18.00
C LEU A 529 -11.46 -23.63 17.28
N SER A 530 -11.93 -22.76 16.38
CA SER A 530 -13.04 -23.03 15.46
C SER A 530 -12.90 -22.21 14.19
N ILE A 531 -13.65 -22.56 13.15
CA ILE A 531 -13.66 -21.84 11.87
C ILE A 531 -15.02 -21.18 11.69
N THR A 532 -15.01 -19.91 11.30
CA THR A 532 -16.22 -19.17 10.93
C THR A 532 -16.03 -18.42 9.63
N ASP A 533 -17.12 -18.05 8.96
CA ASP A 533 -17.09 -17.03 7.92
C ASP A 533 -16.94 -15.61 8.49
N GLU A 534 -16.96 -14.60 7.61
CA GLU A 534 -16.90 -13.18 7.99
C GLU A 534 -18.05 -12.77 8.93
N ASP A 535 -19.24 -13.34 8.76
CA ASP A 535 -20.45 -13.06 9.53
C ASP A 535 -20.47 -13.80 10.88
N GLY A 536 -19.49 -14.65 11.14
CA GLY A 536 -19.35 -15.42 12.37
C GLY A 536 -20.13 -16.74 12.38
N LYS A 537 -20.67 -17.18 11.23
CA LYS A 537 -21.31 -18.48 11.11
C LYS A 537 -20.24 -19.58 11.04
N ALA A 538 -20.42 -20.64 11.82
CA ALA A 538 -19.48 -21.76 11.84
C ALA A 538 -19.40 -22.47 10.47
N ILE A 539 -18.18 -22.86 10.08
CA ILE A 539 -17.92 -23.74 8.93
C ILE A 539 -17.24 -24.99 9.46
N GLU A 540 -17.96 -26.10 9.42
CA GLU A 540 -17.46 -27.39 9.89
C GLU A 540 -16.73 -28.14 8.77
N ASN A 541 -15.78 -28.99 9.16
CA ASN A 541 -15.15 -29.91 8.21
C ASN A 541 -16.19 -30.86 7.62
N GLY A 542 -16.14 -31.10 6.32
CA GLY A 542 -17.13 -31.89 5.61
C GLY A 542 -18.38 -31.10 5.17
N ASN A 543 -18.47 -29.79 5.44
CA ASN A 543 -19.58 -28.96 4.98
C ASN A 543 -19.60 -28.85 3.45
N ASP A 544 -20.78 -28.99 2.83
CA ASP A 544 -20.97 -28.96 1.37
C ASP A 544 -20.98 -27.56 0.74
N LEU A 545 -20.83 -26.53 1.58
CA LEU A 545 -20.78 -25.10 1.23
C LEU A 545 -22.01 -24.59 0.45
N LYS A 546 -23.11 -25.34 0.36
CA LYS A 546 -24.29 -24.94 -0.44
C LYS A 546 -24.91 -23.63 0.03
N SER A 547 -24.81 -23.32 1.33
CA SER A 547 -25.31 -22.04 1.87
C SER A 547 -24.59 -20.80 1.33
N TYR A 548 -23.45 -20.98 0.67
CA TYR A 548 -22.68 -19.90 0.05
C TYR A 548 -23.03 -19.67 -1.43
N GLY A 549 -23.91 -20.49 -2.02
CA GLY A 549 -24.35 -20.36 -3.42
C GLY A 549 -23.19 -20.45 -4.41
N ASP A 550 -23.20 -19.59 -5.44
CA ASP A 550 -22.19 -19.58 -6.51
C ASP A 550 -20.90 -18.81 -6.17
N LYS A 551 -20.67 -18.50 -4.88
CA LYS A 551 -19.47 -17.78 -4.45
C LYS A 551 -18.22 -18.59 -4.81
N LYS A 552 -17.31 -17.98 -5.58
CA LYS A 552 -15.99 -18.55 -5.92
C LYS A 552 -14.98 -18.42 -4.79
N ILE A 553 -15.18 -17.45 -3.90
CA ILE A 553 -14.31 -17.16 -2.76
C ILE A 553 -15.19 -17.00 -1.53
N ILE A 554 -14.93 -17.81 -0.52
CA ILE A 554 -15.52 -17.67 0.82
C ILE A 554 -14.40 -17.22 1.74
N LYS A 555 -14.57 -16.08 2.39
CA LYS A 555 -13.62 -15.59 3.38
C LYS A 555 -13.96 -16.22 4.72
N ALA A 556 -12.95 -16.79 5.36
CA ALA A 556 -13.07 -17.52 6.60
C ALA A 556 -11.99 -17.07 7.59
N LYS A 557 -12.20 -17.37 8.86
CA LYS A 557 -11.22 -17.14 9.92
C LYS A 557 -11.14 -18.37 10.82
N VAL A 558 -9.94 -18.71 11.25
CA VAL A 558 -9.76 -19.54 12.44
C VAL A 558 -9.83 -18.60 13.63
N ILE A 559 -10.62 -18.93 14.66
CA ILE A 559 -10.81 -18.14 15.87
C ILE A 559 -10.62 -18.99 17.12
N HIS A 560 -9.88 -18.47 18.10
CA HIS A 560 -9.80 -19.00 19.45
C HIS A 560 -10.94 -18.43 20.30
N LYS A 561 -11.87 -19.28 20.75
CA LYS A 561 -13.16 -18.87 21.34
C LYS A 561 -13.03 -18.01 22.60
N GLN A 562 -11.99 -18.23 23.41
CA GLN A 562 -11.84 -17.55 24.70
C GLN A 562 -11.09 -16.22 24.59
N SER A 563 -9.98 -16.17 23.84
CA SER A 563 -9.23 -14.92 23.62
C SER A 563 -9.80 -14.04 22.51
N LEU A 564 -10.64 -14.62 21.64
CA LEU A 564 -11.11 -14.02 20.39
C LEU A 564 -9.97 -13.61 19.44
N SER A 565 -8.75 -14.13 19.63
CA SER A 565 -7.70 -14.03 18.61
C SER A 565 -8.08 -14.89 17.41
N TYR A 566 -7.76 -14.40 16.22
CA TYR A 566 -8.12 -15.03 14.96
C TYR A 566 -7.10 -14.75 13.88
N ASP A 567 -7.10 -15.59 12.85
CA ASP A 567 -6.35 -15.36 11.61
C ASP A 567 -7.25 -15.73 10.41
N ASN A 568 -7.12 -14.98 9.32
CA ASN A 568 -8.00 -15.08 8.16
C ASN A 568 -7.39 -15.99 7.08
N PHE A 569 -8.25 -16.70 6.36
CA PHE A 569 -7.89 -17.48 5.19
C PHE A 569 -9.05 -17.49 4.18
N ARG A 570 -8.83 -18.11 3.03
CA ARG A 570 -9.86 -18.20 1.97
C ARG A 570 -10.16 -19.64 1.63
N ILE A 571 -11.43 -19.90 1.34
CA ILE A 571 -11.88 -21.14 0.71
C ILE A 571 -12.21 -20.79 -0.74
N LEU A 572 -11.50 -21.38 -1.68
CA LEU A 572 -11.72 -21.19 -3.11
C LEU A 572 -12.58 -22.33 -3.62
N VAL A 573 -13.70 -22.01 -4.27
CA VAL A 573 -14.63 -22.99 -4.82
C VAL A 573 -14.53 -22.99 -6.34
N GLY A 574 -14.16 -24.13 -6.93
CA GLY A 574 -13.75 -24.20 -8.32
C GLY A 574 -13.44 -25.61 -8.80
N ARG A 575 -12.44 -25.75 -9.67
CA ARG A 575 -11.95 -27.04 -10.16
C ARG A 575 -10.45 -27.10 -9.89
N TYR A 576 -10.06 -27.92 -8.93
CA TYR A 576 -8.73 -28.00 -8.36
C TYR A 576 -8.27 -29.46 -8.30
N SER A 577 -6.95 -29.66 -8.34
CA SER A 577 -6.33 -30.97 -8.19
C SER A 577 -4.96 -30.81 -7.54
N LYS A 578 -4.63 -31.70 -6.60
CA LYS A 578 -3.28 -31.80 -6.01
C LYS A 578 -2.30 -32.56 -6.92
N ASP A 579 -2.81 -33.18 -7.99
CA ASP A 579 -2.02 -33.90 -8.98
C ASP A 579 -1.43 -32.93 -10.02
N TYR A 580 -0.42 -32.16 -9.61
CA TYR A 580 0.22 -31.15 -10.45
C TYR A 580 1.04 -31.76 -11.59
N ILE A 581 1.24 -31.00 -12.66
CA ILE A 581 2.08 -31.39 -13.79
C ILE A 581 3.56 -31.20 -13.46
N VAL A 582 4.32 -32.28 -13.53
CA VAL A 582 5.74 -32.33 -13.18
C VAL A 582 6.63 -32.68 -14.37
N GLY A 583 6.08 -33.30 -15.42
CA GLY A 583 6.81 -33.81 -16.56
C GLY A 583 6.25 -33.34 -17.91
N LEU A 584 7.11 -33.32 -18.92
CA LEU A 584 6.78 -33.13 -20.33
C LEU A 584 7.57 -34.16 -21.13
N GLU A 585 6.89 -34.86 -22.02
CA GLU A 585 7.45 -35.93 -22.84
C GLU A 585 7.09 -35.72 -24.30
N TYR A 586 8.00 -36.09 -25.21
CA TYR A 586 7.81 -35.97 -26.65
C TYR A 586 8.19 -37.26 -27.39
N SER A 587 7.58 -37.48 -28.55
CA SER A 587 7.82 -38.67 -29.37
C SER A 587 7.57 -38.39 -30.84
N LYS A 588 8.28 -39.09 -31.74
CA LYS A 588 8.04 -39.03 -33.18
C LYS A 588 6.79 -39.79 -33.59
N ASP A 589 6.62 -41.01 -33.11
CA ASP A 589 5.59 -41.96 -33.56
C ASP A 589 4.72 -42.49 -32.41
N GLY A 590 5.09 -42.21 -31.15
CA GLY A 590 4.45 -42.72 -29.95
C GLY A 590 5.01 -44.06 -29.45
N SER A 591 5.93 -44.68 -30.17
CA SER A 591 6.58 -45.95 -29.79
C SER A 591 7.71 -45.71 -28.80
N LYS A 592 8.47 -44.63 -28.99
CA LYS A 592 9.62 -44.25 -28.16
C LYS A 592 9.47 -42.82 -27.66
N TRP A 593 9.46 -42.63 -26.35
CA TRP A 593 9.25 -41.33 -25.70
C TRP A 593 10.52 -40.81 -25.05
N TYR A 594 10.66 -39.49 -25.06
CA TYR A 594 11.79 -38.78 -24.48
C TYR A 594 11.31 -37.76 -23.45
N LYS A 595 12.03 -37.65 -22.33
CA LYS A 595 11.75 -36.64 -21.30
C LYS A 595 12.38 -35.30 -21.68
N VAL A 596 11.65 -34.23 -21.38
CA VAL A 596 12.17 -32.86 -21.47
C VAL A 596 12.88 -32.54 -20.15
N LYS A 597 14.21 -32.33 -20.20
CA LYS A 597 15.05 -32.10 -19.02
C LYS A 597 14.68 -30.80 -18.26
N ASN A 598 14.47 -29.71 -19.00
CA ASN A 598 14.27 -28.38 -18.44
C ASN A 598 12.85 -27.87 -18.71
N ILE A 599 11.91 -28.24 -17.84
CA ILE A 599 10.52 -27.79 -17.96
C ILE A 599 10.40 -26.39 -17.37
N LYS A 600 9.93 -25.45 -18.17
CA LYS A 600 9.66 -24.09 -17.73
C LYS A 600 8.45 -24.10 -16.79
N LYS A 601 8.60 -23.53 -15.60
CA LYS A 601 7.50 -23.36 -14.63
C LYS A 601 6.76 -22.06 -14.90
N ASP A 602 5.47 -22.03 -14.55
CA ASP A 602 4.68 -20.82 -14.64
C ASP A 602 5.28 -19.75 -13.72
N PRO A 603 5.49 -18.51 -14.20
CA PRO A 603 6.16 -17.46 -13.42
C PRO A 603 5.32 -16.96 -12.23
N THR A 604 4.02 -17.24 -12.21
CA THR A 604 3.08 -16.84 -11.16
C THR A 604 2.76 -17.96 -10.17
N ASP A 605 2.78 -19.22 -10.61
CA ASP A 605 2.55 -20.40 -9.77
C ASP A 605 3.55 -21.51 -10.13
N ASN A 606 4.65 -21.59 -9.39
CA ASN A 606 5.74 -22.54 -9.66
C ASN A 606 5.34 -24.03 -9.52
N ARG A 607 4.14 -24.32 -8.98
CA ARG A 607 3.55 -25.67 -8.97
C ARG A 607 3.06 -26.09 -10.35
N LYS A 608 2.81 -25.13 -11.25
CA LYS A 608 2.33 -25.34 -12.63
C LYS A 608 3.46 -25.21 -13.64
N ILE A 609 3.28 -25.81 -14.82
CA ILE A 609 4.18 -25.62 -15.96
C ILE A 609 3.73 -24.43 -16.80
N ASP A 610 4.68 -23.69 -17.36
CA ASP A 610 4.40 -22.60 -18.30
C ASP A 610 3.76 -23.16 -19.58
N ASN A 611 2.88 -22.40 -20.22
CA ASN A 611 2.33 -22.78 -21.51
C ASN A 611 3.28 -22.52 -22.69
N GLN A 612 4.45 -21.94 -22.45
CA GLN A 612 5.57 -21.77 -23.38
C GLN A 612 6.72 -22.67 -22.94
N GLN A 613 7.08 -23.64 -23.77
CA GLN A 613 8.14 -24.60 -23.49
C GLN A 613 9.20 -24.57 -24.59
N VAL A 614 10.44 -24.84 -24.22
CA VAL A 614 11.53 -25.09 -25.16
C VAL A 614 11.90 -26.56 -25.04
N VAL A 615 11.90 -27.28 -26.16
CA VAL A 615 12.20 -28.71 -26.19
C VAL A 615 13.44 -28.95 -27.04
N ASP A 616 14.48 -29.47 -26.41
CA ASP A 616 15.68 -29.95 -27.10
C ASP A 616 15.45 -31.36 -27.65
N ALA A 617 15.20 -31.45 -28.96
CA ALA A 617 14.89 -32.69 -29.67
C ALA A 617 16.03 -33.09 -30.63
N PRO A 618 16.14 -34.37 -31.03
CA PRO A 618 17.15 -34.82 -31.97
C PRO A 618 17.03 -34.14 -33.34
N LEU A 619 18.15 -34.00 -34.06
CA LEU A 619 18.16 -33.47 -35.43
C LEU A 619 17.25 -34.28 -36.38
N SER A 620 17.06 -35.58 -36.12
CA SER A 620 16.16 -36.45 -36.91
C SER A 620 14.68 -36.08 -36.85
N PHE A 621 14.29 -35.11 -36.02
CA PHE A 621 12.89 -34.69 -35.81
C PHE A 621 12.49 -33.46 -36.65
N GLU A 622 13.41 -32.83 -37.39
CA GLU A 622 13.21 -31.54 -38.09
C GLU A 622 11.97 -31.47 -39.01
N PHE A 623 11.62 -32.59 -39.64
CA PHE A 623 10.48 -32.67 -40.57
C PHE A 623 9.38 -33.60 -40.08
N GLU A 624 9.46 -34.05 -38.83
CA GLU A 624 8.53 -34.99 -38.24
C GLU A 624 7.37 -34.30 -37.53
N THR A 625 6.24 -35.00 -37.41
CA THR A 625 5.15 -34.59 -36.54
C THR A 625 5.38 -35.13 -35.14
N VAL A 626 5.83 -34.26 -34.25
CA VAL A 626 6.17 -34.65 -32.88
C VAL A 626 4.92 -34.68 -32.01
N LYS A 627 4.65 -35.82 -31.40
CA LYS A 627 3.64 -36.02 -30.35
C LYS A 627 4.15 -35.44 -29.03
N LEU A 628 3.22 -34.93 -28.22
CA LEU A 628 3.50 -34.33 -26.92
C LEU A 628 2.53 -34.87 -25.87
N ARG A 629 3.03 -35.16 -24.68
CA ARG A 629 2.20 -35.44 -23.50
C ARG A 629 2.83 -34.83 -22.25
N VAL A 630 2.00 -34.45 -21.30
CA VAL A 630 2.47 -34.02 -19.97
C VAL A 630 2.26 -35.13 -18.96
N VAL A 631 3.05 -35.13 -17.88
CA VAL A 631 3.01 -36.14 -16.82
C VAL A 631 2.73 -35.46 -15.50
N SER A 632 1.75 -35.97 -14.75
CA SER A 632 1.43 -35.48 -13.41
C SER A 632 2.26 -36.15 -12.31
N LYS A 633 2.18 -35.62 -11.08
CA LYS A 633 2.89 -36.14 -9.91
C LYS A 633 2.55 -37.61 -9.61
N SER A 634 1.31 -38.02 -9.87
CA SER A 634 0.88 -39.43 -9.76
C SER A 634 1.22 -40.31 -10.97
N GLY A 635 1.90 -39.76 -11.98
CA GLY A 635 2.32 -40.48 -13.18
C GLY A 635 1.28 -40.56 -14.30
N HIS A 636 0.11 -39.92 -14.16
CA HIS A 636 -0.87 -39.87 -15.24
C HIS A 636 -0.35 -39.04 -16.41
N ARG A 637 -0.65 -39.49 -17.63
CA ARG A 637 -0.18 -38.87 -18.86
C ARG A 637 -1.33 -38.29 -19.66
N TYR A 638 -1.19 -37.04 -20.08
CA TYR A 638 -2.23 -36.29 -20.81
C TYR A 638 -1.69 -35.86 -22.16
N GLU A 639 -2.31 -36.34 -23.23
CA GLU A 639 -1.84 -36.16 -24.59
C GLU A 639 -2.35 -34.87 -25.25
N TYR A 640 -1.55 -34.38 -26.19
CA TYR A 640 -1.84 -33.17 -26.96
C TYR A 640 -1.75 -33.42 -28.46
N THR A 641 -2.55 -32.68 -29.22
CA THR A 641 -2.54 -32.69 -30.69
C THR A 641 -1.89 -31.40 -31.23
N PRO A 642 -0.89 -31.51 -32.13
CA PRO A 642 -0.26 -30.34 -32.75
C PRO A 642 -1.15 -29.68 -33.81
N ASP A 643 -0.99 -28.37 -34.00
CA ASP A 643 -1.68 -27.60 -35.04
C ASP A 643 -1.01 -27.68 -36.43
N LYS A 644 0.25 -28.15 -36.48
CA LYS A 644 1.09 -28.18 -37.68
C LYS A 644 1.96 -29.44 -37.73
N LYS A 645 2.36 -29.83 -38.95
CA LYS A 645 3.04 -31.11 -39.22
C LYS A 645 4.57 -31.09 -39.04
N PRO A 646 5.40 -30.26 -39.70
CA PRO A 646 6.84 -30.31 -39.48
C PRO A 646 7.34 -29.35 -38.39
N VAL A 647 8.28 -29.84 -37.58
CA VAL A 647 8.94 -29.17 -36.46
C VAL A 647 10.16 -28.37 -36.95
N ASN A 648 9.92 -27.29 -37.68
CA ASN A 648 11.00 -26.33 -38.02
C ASN A 648 10.88 -24.99 -37.30
N LYS A 649 9.83 -24.81 -36.47
CA LYS A 649 9.50 -23.61 -35.68
C LYS A 649 8.64 -23.97 -34.47
N LYS A 650 8.22 -22.94 -33.73
CA LYS A 650 7.23 -22.99 -32.65
C LYS A 650 5.91 -23.67 -33.09
N VAL A 651 5.53 -24.75 -32.41
CA VAL A 651 4.30 -25.53 -32.65
C VAL A 651 3.32 -25.31 -31.52
N LYS A 652 2.02 -25.21 -31.83
CA LYS A 652 0.96 -25.13 -30.83
C LYS A 652 0.34 -26.51 -30.65
N TYR A 653 0.27 -26.94 -29.40
CA TYR A 653 -0.32 -28.19 -28.95
C TYR A 653 -1.61 -27.91 -28.19
N THR A 654 -2.69 -28.60 -28.54
CA THR A 654 -3.99 -28.51 -27.86
C THR A 654 -4.26 -29.79 -27.09
N LEU A 655 -4.67 -29.65 -25.83
CA LEU A 655 -4.97 -30.79 -24.96
C LEU A 655 -6.12 -31.62 -25.53
N ASN A 656 -5.96 -32.94 -25.56
CA ASN A 656 -6.96 -33.85 -26.14
C ASN A 656 -8.18 -34.01 -25.23
N LYS A 657 -7.97 -34.15 -23.92
CA LYS A 657 -9.03 -34.34 -22.91
C LYS A 657 -8.72 -33.52 -21.65
N ASP A 658 -9.68 -32.71 -21.23
CA ASP A 658 -9.55 -31.86 -20.03
C ASP A 658 -9.94 -32.63 -18.76
N GLU A 659 -9.08 -33.57 -18.33
CA GLU A 659 -9.32 -34.43 -17.17
C GLU A 659 -8.70 -33.88 -15.87
N ASN A 660 -7.55 -33.19 -15.97
CA ASN A 660 -6.86 -32.59 -14.82
C ASN A 660 -6.75 -31.05 -14.98
N PRO A 661 -7.26 -30.25 -14.03
CA PRO A 661 -7.26 -28.79 -14.13
C PRO A 661 -5.87 -28.14 -14.13
N ASN A 662 -4.82 -28.87 -13.76
CA ASN A 662 -3.43 -28.39 -13.82
C ASN A 662 -2.80 -28.54 -15.22
N THR A 663 -3.48 -29.20 -16.16
CA THR A 663 -3.01 -29.31 -17.55
C THR A 663 -3.24 -27.99 -18.30
N PRO A 664 -2.21 -27.41 -18.95
CA PRO A 664 -2.43 -26.27 -19.83
C PRO A 664 -3.32 -26.69 -21.00
N LYS A 665 -4.40 -25.95 -21.29
CA LYS A 665 -5.26 -26.24 -22.45
C LYS A 665 -4.50 -26.18 -23.78
N ILE A 666 -3.52 -25.29 -23.83
CA ILE A 666 -2.63 -25.08 -24.97
C ILE A 666 -1.20 -25.02 -24.44
N ILE A 667 -0.27 -25.70 -25.12
CA ILE A 667 1.17 -25.56 -24.92
C ILE A 667 1.78 -25.11 -26.24
N HIS A 668 2.64 -24.10 -26.22
CA HIS A 668 3.46 -23.71 -27.35
C HIS A 668 4.87 -24.23 -27.12
N VAL A 669 5.35 -25.06 -28.02
CA VAL A 669 6.68 -25.65 -27.94
C VAL A 669 7.57 -25.05 -29.01
N GLU A 670 8.67 -24.45 -28.61
CA GLU A 670 9.78 -24.11 -29.49
C GLU A 670 10.80 -25.24 -29.47
N PHE A 671 10.99 -25.89 -30.62
CA PHE A 671 11.95 -26.98 -30.73
C PHE A 671 13.33 -26.45 -31.08
N GLN A 672 14.32 -26.84 -30.28
CA GLN A 672 15.73 -26.68 -30.58
C GLN A 672 16.27 -28.05 -30.98
N LEU A 673 16.78 -28.16 -32.20
CA LEU A 673 17.21 -29.44 -32.74
C LEU A 673 18.72 -29.60 -32.53
N SER A 674 19.11 -30.63 -31.80
CA SER A 674 20.52 -30.91 -31.51
C SER A 674 20.78 -32.39 -31.28
N GLY A 675 21.97 -32.85 -31.66
CA GLY A 675 22.43 -34.22 -31.41
C GLY A 675 21.56 -35.31 -32.04
N THR A 676 21.71 -36.51 -31.48
CA THR A 676 21.05 -37.75 -31.89
C THR A 676 20.05 -38.21 -30.83
N GLU A 677 19.24 -39.22 -31.15
CA GLU A 677 18.32 -39.85 -30.20
C GLU A 677 19.03 -40.46 -28.98
N ALA A 678 20.29 -40.87 -29.11
CA ALA A 678 21.07 -41.44 -28.00
C ALA A 678 21.46 -40.38 -26.95
N ASP A 679 21.44 -39.10 -27.32
CA ASP A 679 21.79 -37.99 -26.43
C ASP A 679 20.62 -37.53 -25.54
N LYS A 680 19.40 -38.03 -25.83
CA LYS A 680 18.16 -37.65 -25.16
C LYS A 680 17.76 -38.67 -24.10
N GLU A 681 17.12 -38.19 -23.04
CA GLU A 681 16.68 -39.05 -21.94
C GLU A 681 15.42 -39.81 -22.37
N ILE A 682 15.51 -41.14 -22.43
CA ILE A 682 14.39 -41.99 -22.79
C ILE A 682 13.44 -42.15 -21.60
N VAL A 683 12.15 -42.33 -21.90
CA VAL A 683 11.18 -42.76 -20.90
C VAL A 683 11.28 -44.27 -20.76
N ASP A 684 11.68 -44.74 -19.58
CA ASP A 684 11.64 -46.16 -19.26
C ASP A 684 10.20 -46.57 -18.94
N ASP A 685 9.50 -47.17 -19.90
CA ASP A 685 8.13 -47.70 -19.71
C ASP A 685 8.12 -49.09 -19.02
N ASN A 686 9.25 -49.54 -18.48
CA ASN A 686 9.34 -50.74 -17.66
C ASN A 686 8.84 -50.48 -16.22
N GLY A 687 7.51 -50.44 -16.04
CA GLY A 687 6.92 -50.51 -14.70
C GLY A 687 5.54 -49.87 -14.58
N SER A 688 4.49 -50.65 -14.78
CA SER A 688 3.17 -50.36 -14.25
C SER A 688 3.18 -50.54 -12.73
N GLY A 689 2.76 -49.49 -11.99
CA GLY A 689 2.18 -49.57 -10.63
C GLY A 689 3.04 -50.09 -9.46
N GLY A 690 3.34 -49.22 -8.49
CA GLY A 690 3.77 -49.65 -7.15
C GLY A 690 4.47 -48.56 -6.36
N GLY A 691 3.98 -48.22 -5.17
CA GLY A 691 4.42 -47.07 -4.39
C GLY A 691 5.79 -47.18 -3.72
N GLY A 692 6.27 -46.03 -3.23
CA GLY A 692 7.05 -45.91 -1.99
C GLY A 692 8.53 -45.54 -2.11
N GLY A 693 8.88 -44.35 -1.59
CA GLY A 693 10.25 -43.90 -1.24
C GLY A 693 11.03 -43.27 -2.39
N GLU A 694 11.73 -42.15 -2.27
CA GLU A 694 12.07 -41.21 -1.19
C GLU A 694 12.03 -39.81 -1.81
N GLU A 695 11.54 -38.83 -1.06
CA GLU A 695 11.42 -37.44 -1.48
C GLU A 695 12.82 -36.78 -1.46
N PRO A 696 13.37 -36.32 -2.60
CA PRO A 696 14.53 -35.43 -2.52
C PRO A 696 14.05 -34.12 -1.92
N ALA A 697 14.56 -33.78 -0.73
CA ALA A 697 14.35 -32.49 -0.10
C ALA A 697 14.83 -31.39 -1.05
N LEU A 698 13.88 -30.75 -1.72
CA LEU A 698 14.13 -29.54 -2.51
C LEU A 698 14.16 -28.34 -1.56
N PRO A 699 15.03 -27.35 -1.81
CA PRO A 699 15.22 -26.22 -0.91
C PRO A 699 13.91 -25.46 -0.72
N GLU A 700 13.62 -25.05 0.53
CA GLU A 700 12.59 -24.06 0.82
C GLU A 700 12.90 -22.80 0.00
N VAL A 701 12.14 -22.61 -1.09
CA VAL A 701 12.10 -21.34 -1.79
C VAL A 701 11.28 -20.42 -0.89
N GLU A 702 11.92 -19.42 -0.30
CA GLU A 702 11.23 -18.30 0.35
C GLU A 702 10.32 -17.63 -0.69
N VAL A 703 9.02 -17.90 -0.56
CA VAL A 703 8.00 -17.20 -1.33
C VAL A 703 7.74 -15.90 -0.60
N ASP A 704 8.10 -14.78 -1.21
CA ASP A 704 7.86 -13.44 -0.67
C ASP A 704 6.35 -13.26 -0.43
N SER A 705 5.97 -13.23 0.85
CA SER A 705 4.60 -13.07 1.35
C SER A 705 3.89 -11.80 0.83
N LYS A 706 4.61 -10.87 0.21
CA LYS A 706 4.07 -9.60 -0.32
C LYS A 706 3.28 -9.70 -1.62
N ILE A 707 3.37 -10.79 -2.37
CA ILE A 707 2.70 -10.88 -3.69
C ILE A 707 1.26 -11.39 -3.58
N ILE A 708 0.87 -12.01 -2.46
CA ILE A 708 -0.42 -12.72 -2.35
C ILE A 708 -1.56 -11.80 -1.86
N GLU A 709 -1.25 -10.63 -1.31
CA GLU A 709 -2.27 -9.72 -0.78
C GLU A 709 -3.05 -8.95 -1.84
N THR A 710 -2.48 -8.73 -3.03
CA THR A 710 -3.11 -7.92 -4.08
C THR A 710 -4.28 -8.62 -4.79
N SER A 711 -4.52 -9.91 -4.54
CA SER A 711 -5.71 -10.62 -5.06
C SER A 711 -6.83 -10.78 -4.02
N LEU A 712 -6.73 -10.12 -2.85
CA LEU A 712 -7.84 -9.91 -1.89
C LEU A 712 -8.82 -8.81 -2.35
N ASP A 713 -8.58 -8.20 -3.51
CA ASP A 713 -8.88 -6.79 -3.77
C ASP A 713 -10.04 -6.51 -4.75
N GLU A 714 -10.91 -7.47 -5.05
CA GLU A 714 -12.21 -7.11 -5.65
C GLU A 714 -13.35 -7.80 -4.89
N PRO A 715 -14.11 -7.01 -4.13
CA PRO A 715 -15.28 -6.40 -4.74
C PRO A 715 -15.45 -4.92 -4.37
N GLY A 716 -15.82 -4.12 -5.37
CA GLY A 716 -16.39 -2.80 -5.15
C GLY A 716 -15.41 -1.86 -4.46
N ARG A 717 -14.56 -1.23 -5.28
CA ARG A 717 -13.92 0.04 -4.94
C ARG A 717 -14.93 0.93 -4.19
N PRO A 718 -14.55 1.62 -3.09
CA PRO A 718 -15.42 2.62 -2.48
C PRO A 718 -15.93 3.64 -3.49
#